data_AF-A0A8H4NVL0-F1
#
_entry.id   AF-A0A8H4NVL0-F1
#
_cell.length_a   1.000
_cell.length_b   1.000
_cell.length_c   1.000
_cell.angle_alpha   90.00
_cell.angle_beta   90.00
_cell.angle_gamma   90.00
#
_symmetry.space_group_name_H-M   'P 1'
#
loop_
_entity.id
_entity.type
_entity.pdbx_description
1 polymer ?
#
loop_
_entity_poly.entity_id
_entity_poly.type
_entity_poly.pdbx_seq_one_letter_code
_entity_poly.pdbx_strand_id
1 'polypeptide(L)'
;MSAPAVSFANNLDFSVTVYDSFSTQDQTNYFGTLTSLATVPAKTTASVQLIHSTSVLIASNATTNYPLARLIYIPGLKTGPFSVGPANVNAMAQTMDFITLINKNGQDPLALAFHALWKDPSKPPVPAVDQFFSQHPTYASCTFATYMMGILYKALQPESKEKPLDQAVYLLSTLVALLGGTWPSELPEIVVTKFTCNTHNDVLAIQAGIDLKKLPARSDEALQFFGSLFDVQQLQVAISINYAVGLNVLGTRLSISLDAMHVPFGPSATLAINKPTVTIDITPVFGFVVFTVAGSIPFNIFGKAFDADVTMVIDNIEASFDVVIKGDDTSLPAPPVMHAVHFDTFGVGIGIIFAPPSAAIGLSGQLHIGDSVNRTPVALDDDTFVIVCQLAEEVPNPLYISFYVPQMQLTDVLTVFTNTRSSLDVPVSFTDLSFHWAEEPLQPVVLPDGSLSNIGYGFSAAANILDFSFFGDVQISLDSGLTADIEMAPLVLGSVLSIRGNGTGVSVMVDASGNPIKHNQLVAKAAQQQALKGATPRQLVPQGGPVLRLQTSASPFLHLNGAVSLFEVENVQLDAHVTPSGIKFEVDFGGLLTSGGIVTHPGEVVFGPPPTSKMSCTLADFHNLAASFEYGINDTISLPSIGGVSLGSIPLQASVAAHFSSSTSSSDMILQVGGSFDFEGSTRSFGDFTADAHIQAVSDLLSAIVTNIEQDAGRLFGDLLSTGAAWASKLLQGVITAIDSVASVLQNAFDQGAEQIASIMNDLGFDLEDIARGLSDAFRLSPLGVAQAMRQGGCVGQEVAGALKAAFGGDAGQIASALQGAYGFGAYQIRGMLGQIGFDPNQIGQAFQELGGDFAQVSKSILHDSDSFSGFP
;
A
#
# COMPACT_ATOMS: atom_id res chain seq x y z
N MET A 1 6.16 46.85 63.47
CA MET A 1 5.85 48.17 64.06
C MET A 1 4.74 48.79 63.23
N SER A 2 3.76 49.46 63.84
CA SER A 2 2.72 50.18 63.09
C SER A 2 3.35 51.33 62.29
N ALA A 3 2.85 51.58 61.08
CA ALA A 3 3.33 52.67 60.24
C ALA A 3 3.05 54.04 60.91
N PRO A 4 4.02 54.98 60.90
CA PRO A 4 3.88 56.23 61.63
C PRO A 4 3.04 57.27 60.89
N ALA A 5 2.48 58.23 61.61
CA ALA A 5 1.97 59.47 61.04
C ALA A 5 3.11 60.47 60.91
N VAL A 6 3.26 61.11 59.75
CA VAL A 6 4.29 62.12 59.48
C VAL A 6 3.66 63.49 59.24
N SER A 7 4.31 64.54 59.73
CA SER A 7 3.90 65.92 59.49
C SER A 7 4.41 66.38 58.13
N PHE A 8 3.49 66.65 57.18
CA PHE A 8 3.81 67.04 55.81
C PHE A 8 3.44 68.50 55.57
N ALA A 9 4.41 69.35 55.21
CA ALA A 9 4.22 70.77 54.97
C ALA A 9 4.11 71.11 53.47
N ASN A 10 2.99 71.69 53.06
CA ASN A 10 2.81 72.22 51.72
C ASN A 10 3.07 73.74 51.72
N ASN A 11 4.24 74.17 51.25
CA ASN A 11 4.63 75.57 51.17
C ASN A 11 4.24 76.25 49.84
N LEU A 12 3.36 75.62 49.05
CA LEU A 12 2.93 76.09 47.74
C LEU A 12 1.54 76.77 47.81
N ASP A 13 1.21 77.54 46.78
CA ASP A 13 -0.08 78.25 46.64
C ASP A 13 -1.24 77.36 46.16
N PHE A 14 -1.01 76.06 45.98
CA PHE A 14 -2.01 75.09 45.55
C PHE A 14 -1.97 73.81 46.40
N SER A 15 -3.08 73.07 46.42
CA SER A 15 -3.18 71.80 47.14
C SER A 15 -2.31 70.72 46.50
N VAL A 16 -1.75 69.84 47.33
CA VAL A 16 -0.85 68.76 46.91
C VAL A 16 -1.39 67.43 47.40
N THR A 17 -1.50 66.45 46.52
CA THR A 17 -1.82 65.08 46.89
C THR A 17 -0.54 64.28 47.09
N VAL A 18 -0.47 63.59 48.22
CA VAL A 18 0.65 62.73 48.62
C VAL A 18 0.24 61.28 48.43
N TYR A 19 1.03 60.54 47.65
CA TYR A 19 0.84 59.14 47.35
C TYR A 19 1.95 58.31 47.99
N ASP A 20 1.61 57.13 48.51
CA ASP A 20 2.59 56.09 48.80
C ASP A 20 2.92 55.35 47.51
N SER A 21 4.21 55.15 47.27
CA SER A 21 4.77 54.46 46.12
C SER A 21 5.66 53.29 46.58
N PHE A 22 5.58 52.90 47.85
CA PHE A 22 6.51 51.91 48.40
C PHE A 22 6.15 50.50 47.95
N SER A 23 7.17 49.68 47.68
CA SER A 23 7.04 48.25 47.46
C SER A 23 7.80 47.51 48.56
N THR A 24 7.13 46.60 49.27
CA THR A 24 7.75 45.75 50.29
C THR A 24 8.77 44.79 49.71
N GLN A 25 8.62 44.43 48.43
CA GLN A 25 9.53 43.56 47.70
C GLN A 25 10.73 44.33 47.13
N ASP A 26 10.62 45.65 46.95
CA ASP A 26 11.69 46.46 46.37
C ASP A 26 11.76 47.89 46.93
N GLN A 27 12.75 48.13 47.80
CA GLN A 27 13.00 49.42 48.43
C GLN A 27 13.61 50.46 47.47
N THR A 28 14.02 50.06 46.27
CA THR A 28 14.61 50.93 45.24
C THR A 28 13.59 51.55 44.30
N ASN A 29 12.29 51.35 44.57
CA ASN A 29 11.22 51.85 43.72
C ASN A 29 11.27 53.39 43.55
N TYR A 30 11.46 53.84 42.31
CA TYR A 30 11.47 55.26 41.93
C TYR A 30 10.07 55.79 41.72
N PHE A 31 9.20 54.97 41.14
CA PHE A 31 7.80 55.29 40.90
C PHE A 31 7.02 53.98 40.74
N GLY A 32 6.10 53.67 41.65
CA GLY A 32 5.35 52.42 41.69
C GLY A 32 3.85 52.62 41.57
N THR A 33 3.10 51.54 41.79
CA THR A 33 1.65 51.62 41.99
C THR A 33 1.36 52.57 43.15
N LEU A 34 0.71 53.69 42.83
CA LEU A 34 0.46 54.75 43.78
C LEU A 34 -0.79 54.43 44.61
N THR A 35 -0.74 54.78 45.89
CA THR A 35 -1.90 54.77 46.79
C THR A 35 -2.06 56.17 47.37
N SER A 36 -3.20 56.83 47.12
CA SER A 36 -3.46 58.16 47.68
C SER A 36 -3.51 58.10 49.22
N LEU A 37 -2.70 58.92 49.89
CA LEU A 37 -2.65 58.99 51.36
C LEU A 37 -3.45 60.18 51.89
N ALA A 38 -3.19 61.38 51.34
CA ALA A 38 -3.79 62.62 51.79
C ALA A 38 -3.67 63.72 50.74
N THR A 39 -4.61 64.66 50.75
CA THR A 39 -4.48 65.93 50.05
C THR A 39 -4.21 67.03 51.07
N VAL A 40 -3.06 67.70 50.95
CA VAL A 40 -2.59 68.76 51.83
C VAL A 40 -2.89 70.12 51.20
N PRO A 41 -3.78 70.95 51.78
CA PRO A 41 -4.12 72.26 51.23
C PRO A 41 -2.92 73.20 51.09
N ALA A 42 -3.03 74.18 50.21
CA ALA A 42 -2.03 75.23 49.99
C ALA A 42 -1.61 75.92 51.31
N LYS A 43 -0.31 76.15 51.52
CA LYS A 43 0.26 76.84 52.70
C LYS A 43 -0.15 76.23 54.05
N THR A 44 -0.40 74.93 54.10
CA THR A 44 -0.74 74.21 55.34
C THR A 44 0.21 73.06 55.62
N THR A 45 0.19 72.60 56.87
CA THR A 45 0.84 71.36 57.29
C THR A 45 -0.22 70.39 57.75
N ALA A 46 -0.20 69.16 57.23
CA ALA A 46 -1.15 68.11 57.59
C ALA A 46 -0.43 66.86 58.10
N SER A 47 -1.12 66.09 58.96
CA SER A 47 -0.67 64.78 59.39
C SER A 47 -1.02 63.75 58.32
N VAL A 48 -0.02 63.12 57.71
CA VAL A 48 -0.18 62.07 56.70
C VAL A 48 0.10 60.72 57.33
N GLN A 49 -0.89 59.84 57.33
CA GLN A 49 -0.73 58.48 57.85
C GLN A 49 -0.01 57.62 56.81
N LEU A 50 1.18 57.12 57.15
CA LEU A 50 1.90 56.20 56.28
C LEU A 50 1.32 54.79 56.38
N ILE A 51 1.50 54.00 55.32
CA ILE A 51 1.10 52.60 55.24
C ILE A 51 2.28 51.68 55.61
N HIS A 52 3.52 52.13 55.41
CA HIS A 52 4.74 51.35 55.62
C HIS A 52 5.66 52.00 56.67
N SER A 53 6.48 51.19 57.35
CA SER A 53 7.46 51.71 58.31
C SER A 53 8.56 52.52 57.62
N THR A 54 8.97 52.12 56.42
CA THR A 54 9.77 52.89 55.48
C THR A 54 8.87 53.17 54.28
N SER A 55 8.74 54.42 53.85
CA SER A 55 7.84 54.80 52.74
C SER A 55 8.58 55.62 51.70
N VAL A 56 8.20 55.42 50.43
CA VAL A 56 8.54 56.31 49.32
C VAL A 56 7.28 57.06 48.96
N LEU A 57 7.33 58.38 48.99
CA LEU A 57 6.19 59.27 48.75
C LEU A 57 6.37 60.03 47.45
N ILE A 58 5.28 60.12 46.68
CA ILE A 58 5.18 60.99 45.50
C ILE A 58 4.20 62.11 45.80
N ALA A 59 4.64 63.35 45.64
CA ALA A 59 3.80 64.53 45.79
C ALA A 59 3.51 65.14 44.42
N SER A 60 2.24 65.42 44.15
CA SER A 60 1.79 66.07 42.92
C SER A 60 0.72 67.13 43.18
N ASN A 61 0.55 68.05 42.24
CA ASN A 61 -0.53 69.03 42.29
C ASN A 61 -1.89 68.31 42.27
N ALA A 62 -2.75 68.61 43.25
CA ALA A 62 -4.01 67.88 43.46
C ALA A 62 -5.05 68.04 42.35
N THR A 63 -4.89 69.03 41.45
CA THR A 63 -5.84 69.31 40.36
C THR A 63 -5.33 68.87 39.01
N THR A 64 -4.03 69.04 38.76
CA THR A 64 -3.44 68.81 37.43
C THR A 64 -2.58 67.55 37.38
N ASN A 65 -2.39 66.87 38.51
CA ASN A 65 -1.41 65.79 38.72
C ASN A 65 0.04 66.15 38.38
N TYR A 66 0.35 67.45 38.22
CA TYR A 66 1.70 67.88 37.90
C TYR A 66 2.66 67.40 39.00
N PRO A 67 3.69 66.59 38.67
CA PRO A 67 4.59 66.01 39.67
C PRO A 67 5.43 67.12 40.32
N LEU A 68 5.76 66.95 41.61
CA LEU A 68 6.50 67.95 42.38
C LEU A 68 7.75 67.36 43.02
N ALA A 69 7.60 66.26 43.76
CA ALA A 69 8.70 65.71 44.53
C ALA A 69 8.53 64.21 44.79
N ARG A 70 9.68 63.53 44.88
CA ARG A 70 9.81 62.21 45.49
C ARG A 70 10.52 62.35 46.83
N LEU A 71 9.93 61.79 47.88
CA LEU A 71 10.42 61.89 49.26
C LEU A 71 10.57 60.47 49.83
N ILE A 72 11.57 60.22 50.66
CA ILE A 72 11.76 58.91 51.33
C ILE A 72 11.70 59.12 52.83
N TYR A 73 10.82 58.38 53.50
CA TYR A 73 10.77 58.27 54.95
C TYR A 73 11.47 57.00 55.42
N ILE A 74 12.49 57.15 56.26
CA ILE A 74 13.20 56.02 56.89
C ILE A 74 13.16 56.20 58.42
N PRO A 75 12.70 55.20 59.20
CA PRO A 75 12.69 55.27 60.66
C PRO A 75 14.05 55.60 61.26
N GLY A 76 14.10 56.52 62.22
CA GLY A 76 15.31 56.83 63.00
C GLY A 76 16.38 57.66 62.26
N LEU A 77 16.30 57.79 60.94
CA LEU A 77 17.10 58.73 60.16
C LEU A 77 16.34 60.05 60.06
N LYS A 78 16.97 61.18 60.43
CA LYS A 78 16.43 62.53 60.17
C LYS A 78 16.43 62.79 58.65
N THR A 79 15.48 62.21 57.94
CA THR A 79 15.37 62.28 56.47
C THR A 79 14.54 63.49 56.04
N GLY A 80 15.14 64.68 56.08
CA GLY A 80 14.66 65.93 55.46
C GLY A 80 13.30 66.49 55.97
N PRO A 81 12.95 67.75 55.67
CA PRO A 81 11.59 68.22 55.90
C PRO A 81 10.66 67.53 54.89
N PHE A 82 9.68 66.74 55.37
CA PHE A 82 8.57 66.23 54.55
C PHE A 82 7.73 67.41 54.08
N SER A 83 8.17 68.01 52.98
CA SER A 83 7.59 69.24 52.50
C SER A 83 7.80 69.40 51.01
N VAL A 84 6.93 70.19 50.41
CA VAL A 84 7.06 70.65 49.03
C VAL A 84 7.06 72.17 49.01
N GLY A 85 7.91 72.75 48.17
CA GLY A 85 8.06 74.21 48.08
C GLY A 85 8.55 74.66 46.70
N PRO A 86 8.81 75.97 46.53
CA PRO A 86 9.15 76.56 45.23
C PRO A 86 10.36 75.93 44.53
N ALA A 87 11.33 75.41 45.29
CA ALA A 87 12.49 74.70 44.73
C ALA A 87 12.08 73.42 43.97
N ASN A 88 11.10 72.67 44.47
CA ASN A 88 10.57 71.47 43.81
C ASN A 88 9.85 71.83 42.50
N VAL A 89 9.09 72.93 42.49
CA VAL A 89 8.44 73.45 41.28
C VAL A 89 9.46 73.84 40.23
N ASN A 90 10.54 74.53 40.62
CA ASN A 90 11.64 74.90 39.71
C ASN A 90 12.36 73.66 39.16
N ALA A 91 12.71 72.70 40.02
CA ALA A 91 13.34 71.46 39.59
C ALA A 91 12.51 70.72 38.53
N MET A 92 11.20 70.59 38.76
CA MET A 92 10.32 69.96 37.78
C MET A 92 10.09 70.80 36.53
N ALA A 93 10.13 72.14 36.61
CA ALA A 93 10.09 72.99 35.42
C ALA A 93 11.32 72.74 34.52
N GLN A 94 12.53 72.72 35.10
CA GLN A 94 13.76 72.37 34.35
C GLN A 94 13.66 70.97 33.72
N THR A 95 13.10 70.00 34.45
CA THR A 95 12.89 68.66 33.91
C THR A 95 11.90 68.66 32.74
N MET A 96 10.80 69.40 32.82
CA MET A 96 9.82 69.49 31.71
C MET A 96 10.39 70.21 30.50
N ASP A 97 11.24 71.23 30.70
CA ASP A 97 11.96 71.90 29.62
C ASP A 97 12.95 70.94 28.94
N PHE A 98 13.68 70.14 29.72
CA PHE A 98 14.54 69.08 29.18
C PHE A 98 13.75 68.03 28.41
N ILE A 99 12.64 67.52 28.95
CA ILE A 99 11.76 66.57 28.25
C ILE A 99 11.22 67.18 26.95
N THR A 100 10.94 68.48 26.94
CA THR A 100 10.49 69.18 25.73
C THR A 100 11.61 69.29 24.69
N LEU A 101 12.86 69.53 25.11
CA LEU A 101 14.04 69.54 24.24
C LEU A 101 14.21 68.19 23.54
N ILE A 102 14.27 67.10 24.30
CA ILE A 102 14.48 65.75 23.75
C ILE A 102 13.34 65.33 22.82
N ASN A 103 12.09 65.71 23.12
CA ASN A 103 10.94 65.33 22.31
C ASN A 103 10.80 66.15 21.01
N LYS A 104 11.22 67.43 21.00
CA LYS A 104 11.11 68.29 19.82
C LYS A 104 12.31 68.22 18.88
N ASN A 105 13.49 67.85 19.37
CA ASN A 105 14.74 68.00 18.65
C ASN A 105 15.68 66.81 18.87
N GLY A 106 15.28 65.62 18.40
CA GLY A 106 16.04 64.37 18.61
C GLY A 106 17.45 64.32 18.00
N GLN A 107 17.83 65.32 17.19
CA GLN A 107 19.18 65.51 16.63
C GLN A 107 20.03 66.53 17.42
N ASP A 108 19.47 67.13 18.47
CA ASP A 108 20.22 68.03 19.35
C ASP A 108 21.36 67.25 20.04
N PRO A 109 22.60 67.79 20.09
CA PRO A 109 23.73 67.07 20.68
C PRO A 109 23.52 66.62 22.12
N LEU A 110 22.77 67.40 22.92
CA LEU A 110 22.45 67.08 24.30
C LEU A 110 21.44 65.93 24.37
N ALA A 111 20.43 65.94 23.50
CA ALA A 111 19.46 64.85 23.39
C ALA A 111 20.12 63.54 22.94
N LEU A 112 21.00 63.59 21.94
CA LEU A 112 21.76 62.42 21.47
C LEU A 112 22.67 61.85 22.56
N ALA A 113 23.38 62.71 23.30
CA ALA A 113 24.24 62.31 24.42
C ALA A 113 23.42 61.67 25.55
N PHE A 114 22.25 62.22 25.87
CA PHE A 114 21.35 61.66 26.88
C PHE A 114 20.79 60.30 26.44
N HIS A 115 20.31 60.18 25.19
CA HIS A 115 19.81 58.91 24.66
C HIS A 115 20.89 57.82 24.60
N ALA A 116 22.17 58.20 24.43
CA ALA A 116 23.28 57.25 24.46
C ALA A 116 23.51 56.61 25.84
N LEU A 117 23.10 57.25 26.94
CA LEU A 117 23.19 56.67 28.29
C LEU A 117 22.38 55.38 28.40
N TRP A 118 21.25 55.31 27.71
CA TRP A 118 20.36 54.14 27.67
C TRP A 118 20.90 53.03 26.77
N LYS A 119 21.93 53.30 25.96
CA LYS A 119 22.56 52.35 25.02
C LYS A 119 23.80 51.65 25.58
N ASP A 120 24.31 52.09 26.73
CA ASP A 120 25.51 51.54 27.36
C ASP A 120 25.13 50.56 28.48
N PRO A 121 24.97 49.25 28.19
CA PRO A 121 24.56 48.26 29.19
C PRO A 121 25.62 48.03 30.27
N SER A 122 26.82 48.60 30.12
CA SER A 122 27.90 48.47 31.11
C SER A 122 27.78 49.46 32.28
N LYS A 123 26.86 50.43 32.21
CA LYS A 123 26.67 51.45 33.24
C LYS A 123 25.26 51.37 33.84
N PRO A 124 25.15 51.40 35.19
CA PRO A 124 23.87 51.56 35.85
C PRO A 124 23.19 52.87 35.40
N PRO A 125 21.93 52.83 34.91
CA PRO A 125 21.30 54.00 34.28
C PRO A 125 21.02 55.13 35.27
N VAL A 126 20.71 54.84 36.54
CA VAL A 126 20.38 55.88 37.52
C VAL A 126 21.59 56.79 37.82
N PRO A 127 22.76 56.29 38.27
CA PRO A 127 23.93 57.12 38.48
C PRO A 127 24.39 57.84 37.22
N ALA A 128 24.28 57.20 36.04
CA ALA A 128 24.68 57.82 34.77
C ALA A 128 23.79 59.02 34.40
N VAL A 129 22.47 58.90 34.60
CA VAL A 129 21.52 59.99 34.36
C VAL A 129 21.70 61.13 35.36
N ASP A 130 21.87 60.84 36.64
CA ASP A 130 22.13 61.87 37.66
C ASP A 130 23.46 62.60 37.40
N GLN A 131 24.51 61.85 37.04
CA GLN A 131 25.79 62.42 36.65
C GLN A 131 25.66 63.31 35.42
N PHE A 132 24.91 62.89 34.40
CA PHE A 132 24.67 63.69 33.20
C PHE A 132 24.04 65.03 33.55
N PHE A 133 22.98 65.07 34.35
CA PHE A 133 22.34 66.35 34.71
C PHE A 133 23.25 67.24 35.55
N SER A 134 24.02 66.68 36.48
CA SER A 134 24.97 67.44 37.31
C SER A 134 26.03 68.19 36.49
N GLN A 135 26.36 67.71 35.29
CA GLN A 135 27.35 68.30 34.39
C GLN A 135 26.78 69.40 33.48
N HIS A 136 25.46 69.60 33.47
CA HIS A 136 24.79 70.56 32.58
C HIS A 136 24.05 71.64 33.40
N PRO A 137 24.66 72.84 33.58
CA PRO A 137 24.13 73.88 34.49
C PRO A 137 22.67 74.28 34.25
N THR A 138 22.20 74.28 33.00
CA THR A 138 20.80 74.60 32.62
C THR A 138 19.79 73.62 33.22
N TYR A 139 20.19 72.37 33.45
CA TYR A 139 19.34 71.29 33.92
C TYR A 139 19.84 70.69 35.24
N ALA A 140 20.69 71.41 35.98
CA ALA A 140 21.38 70.88 37.16
C ALA A 140 20.44 70.51 38.34
N SER A 141 19.17 70.95 38.31
CA SER A 141 18.15 70.52 39.28
C SER A 141 17.40 69.25 38.87
N CYS A 142 17.67 68.73 37.66
CA CYS A 142 17.13 67.46 37.19
C CYS A 142 17.91 66.29 37.79
N THR A 143 17.18 65.24 38.11
CA THR A 143 17.65 63.94 38.57
C THR A 143 16.89 62.86 37.82
N PHE A 144 17.36 61.62 37.86
CA PHE A 144 16.66 60.45 37.36
C PHE A 144 15.22 60.37 37.91
N ALA A 145 15.04 60.60 39.21
CA ALA A 145 13.72 60.57 39.85
C ALA A 145 12.77 61.65 39.29
N THR A 146 13.23 62.89 39.15
CA THR A 146 12.43 63.96 38.54
C THR A 146 12.13 63.67 37.08
N TYR A 147 13.10 63.13 36.33
CA TYR A 147 12.93 62.74 34.93
C TYR A 147 11.86 61.67 34.77
N MET A 148 11.92 60.59 35.56
CA MET A 148 10.93 59.51 35.54
C MET A 148 9.51 60.01 35.88
N MET A 149 9.36 60.86 36.90
CA MET A 149 8.07 61.50 37.21
C MET A 149 7.58 62.38 36.03
N GLY A 150 8.49 63.11 35.39
CA GLY A 150 8.18 63.98 34.27
C GLY A 150 7.71 63.25 33.02
N ILE A 151 8.39 62.15 32.64
CA ILE A 151 7.99 61.37 31.46
C ILE A 151 6.64 60.67 31.68
N LEU A 152 6.37 60.19 32.90
CA LEU A 152 5.07 59.60 33.25
C LEU A 152 3.94 60.62 33.14
N TYR A 153 4.17 61.83 33.64
CA TYR A 153 3.22 62.92 33.50
C TYR A 153 2.95 63.28 32.03
N LYS A 154 3.99 63.28 31.18
CA LYS A 154 3.84 63.54 29.73
C LYS A 154 3.08 62.42 29.02
N ALA A 155 3.25 61.18 29.46
CA ALA A 155 2.55 60.03 28.92
C ALA A 155 1.11 59.88 29.42
N LEU A 156 0.65 60.67 30.41
CA LEU A 156 -0.74 60.61 30.86
C LEU A 156 -1.72 60.84 29.70
N GLN A 157 -2.71 59.95 29.58
CA GLN A 157 -3.84 60.21 28.71
C GLN A 157 -4.54 61.52 29.13
N PRO A 158 -5.07 62.32 28.19
CA PRO A 158 -5.73 63.58 28.51
C PRO A 158 -6.78 63.46 29.62
N GLU A 159 -7.60 62.41 29.58
CA GLU A 159 -8.66 62.13 30.57
C GLU A 159 -8.13 61.74 31.96
N SER A 160 -6.85 61.34 32.07
CA SER A 160 -6.21 61.00 33.35
C SER A 160 -5.63 62.20 34.08
N LYS A 161 -5.48 63.36 33.42
CA LYS A 161 -4.89 64.56 34.05
C LYS A 161 -5.78 65.18 35.13
N GLU A 162 -7.08 64.85 35.11
CA GLU A 162 -8.08 65.33 36.06
C GLU A 162 -8.49 64.27 37.10
N LYS A 163 -7.92 63.06 37.03
CA LYS A 163 -8.21 61.94 37.94
C LYS A 163 -7.03 61.71 38.88
N PRO A 164 -7.21 61.29 40.13
CA PRO A 164 -6.09 60.92 41.00
C PRO A 164 -5.08 59.96 40.32
N LEU A 165 -3.78 60.14 40.57
CA LEU A 165 -2.71 59.39 39.89
C LEU A 165 -2.75 57.87 40.14
N ASP A 166 -3.41 57.40 41.19
CA ASP A 166 -3.66 55.98 41.47
C ASP A 166 -4.71 55.34 40.51
N GLN A 167 -5.41 56.16 39.72
CA GLN A 167 -6.36 55.75 38.67
C GLN A 167 -5.89 56.13 37.26
N ALA A 168 -4.66 56.63 37.12
CA ALA A 168 -4.15 57.13 35.85
C ALA A 168 -3.84 56.02 34.84
N VAL A 169 -4.10 56.33 33.57
CA VAL A 169 -3.70 55.54 32.39
C VAL A 169 -2.69 56.33 31.54
N TYR A 170 -1.73 55.63 30.97
CA TYR A 170 -0.58 56.18 30.27
C TYR A 170 -0.49 55.63 28.83
N LEU A 171 0.03 56.44 27.92
CA LEU A 171 0.31 56.11 26.53
C LEU A 171 1.68 55.40 26.44
N LEU A 172 1.70 54.13 26.04
CA LEU A 172 2.93 53.33 25.97
C LEU A 172 3.90 53.86 24.92
N SER A 173 3.40 54.29 23.76
CA SER A 173 4.27 54.85 22.70
C SER A 173 5.07 56.06 23.19
N THR A 174 4.43 56.91 23.99
CA THR A 174 5.05 58.11 24.58
C THR A 174 6.06 57.74 25.65
N LEU A 175 5.75 56.75 26.51
CA LEU A 175 6.70 56.23 27.49
C LEU A 175 7.95 55.68 26.81
N VAL A 176 7.78 54.81 25.82
CA VAL A 176 8.85 54.20 25.06
C VAL A 176 9.73 55.26 24.39
N ALA A 177 9.12 56.22 23.70
CA ALA A 177 9.86 57.30 23.02
C ALA A 177 10.69 58.13 24.01
N LEU A 178 10.12 58.51 25.15
CA LEU A 178 10.82 59.31 26.16
C LEU A 178 11.88 58.51 26.93
N LEU A 179 11.79 57.19 26.96
CA LEU A 179 12.83 56.29 27.47
C LEU A 179 13.92 55.99 26.42
N GLY A 180 13.82 56.60 25.23
CA GLY A 180 14.80 56.47 24.15
C GLY A 180 14.53 55.34 23.17
N GLY A 181 13.45 54.57 23.33
CA GLY A 181 13.01 53.57 22.36
C GLY A 181 12.33 54.20 21.15
N THR A 182 12.02 53.39 20.15
CA THR A 182 11.22 53.83 19.00
C THR A 182 9.89 53.09 18.95
N TRP A 183 8.84 53.80 18.52
CA TRP A 183 7.51 53.25 18.32
C TRP A 183 7.12 53.40 16.84
N PRO A 184 6.79 52.30 16.12
CA PRO A 184 6.38 52.37 14.72
C PRO A 184 5.11 53.21 14.53
N SER A 185 5.06 54.05 13.50
CA SER A 185 3.91 54.91 13.21
C SER A 185 2.65 54.13 12.83
N GLU A 186 2.82 52.91 12.32
CA GLU A 186 1.75 52.03 11.87
C GLU A 186 1.09 51.29 13.03
N LEU A 187 1.76 51.22 14.20
CA LEU A 187 1.23 50.52 15.36
C LEU A 187 0.30 51.43 16.18
N PRO A 188 -0.91 50.95 16.50
CA PRO A 188 -1.84 51.70 17.34
C PRO A 188 -1.27 51.90 18.74
N GLU A 189 -1.73 52.95 19.40
CA GLU A 189 -1.36 53.24 20.78
C GLU A 189 -1.84 52.14 21.73
N ILE A 190 -0.97 51.73 22.66
CA ILE A 190 -1.31 50.79 23.74
C ILE A 190 -1.39 51.56 25.05
N VAL A 191 -2.51 51.41 25.74
CA VAL A 191 -2.74 52.08 27.02
C VAL A 191 -2.26 51.19 28.17
N VAL A 192 -1.43 51.74 29.05
CA VAL A 192 -0.89 51.03 30.22
C VAL A 192 -1.31 51.68 31.54
N THR A 193 -1.34 50.88 32.59
CA THR A 193 -1.67 51.25 33.98
C THR A 193 -0.58 50.75 34.93
N LYS A 194 -0.67 51.08 36.23
CA LYS A 194 0.18 50.48 37.29
C LYS A 194 1.66 50.47 36.93
N PHE A 195 2.15 51.57 36.35
CA PHE A 195 3.53 51.68 35.92
C PHE A 195 4.45 51.62 37.15
N THR A 196 5.48 50.77 37.08
CA THR A 196 6.51 50.68 38.10
C THR A 196 7.91 50.84 37.49
N CYS A 197 8.81 51.44 38.27
CA CYS A 197 10.19 51.68 37.90
C CYS A 197 11.07 51.47 39.14
N ASN A 198 11.91 50.45 39.12
CA ASN A 198 12.82 50.13 40.22
C ASN A 198 14.21 49.73 39.71
N THR A 199 15.16 49.58 40.61
CA THR A 199 16.51 49.12 40.27
C THR A 199 16.95 47.99 41.19
N HIS A 200 16.93 46.76 40.69
CA HIS A 200 17.45 45.62 41.42
C HIS A 200 18.83 45.23 40.86
N ASN A 201 19.86 45.13 41.72
CA ASN A 201 21.25 44.86 41.31
C ASN A 201 21.74 45.76 40.16
N ASP A 202 21.44 47.06 40.25
CA ASP A 202 21.79 48.08 39.25
C ASP A 202 21.13 47.91 37.86
N VAL A 203 20.20 46.95 37.70
CA VAL A 203 19.38 46.78 36.50
C VAL A 203 18.07 47.54 36.67
N LEU A 204 17.77 48.42 35.71
CA LEU A 204 16.49 49.13 35.67
C LEU A 204 15.37 48.19 35.23
N ALA A 205 14.39 47.97 36.10
CA ALA A 205 13.19 47.21 35.77
C ALA A 205 12.01 48.18 35.61
N ILE A 206 11.40 48.15 34.42
CA ILE A 206 10.20 48.91 34.10
C ILE A 206 9.07 47.92 33.86
N GLN A 207 7.95 48.09 34.55
CA GLN A 207 6.78 47.24 34.36
C GLN A 207 5.51 48.08 34.23
N ALA A 208 4.52 47.55 33.54
CA ALA A 208 3.19 48.17 33.47
C ALA A 208 2.09 47.12 33.28
N GLY A 209 0.87 47.46 33.67
CA GLY A 209 -0.32 46.66 33.45
C GLY A 209 -1.03 47.03 32.15
N ILE A 210 -1.26 46.06 31.27
CA ILE A 210 -2.08 46.18 30.06
C ILE A 210 -3.47 45.59 30.32
N ASP A 211 -4.51 46.36 30.07
CA ASP A 211 -5.90 45.88 30.12
C ASP A 211 -6.27 45.24 28.78
N LEU A 212 -6.48 43.92 28.78
CA LEU A 212 -6.70 43.14 27.56
C LEU A 212 -7.93 43.60 26.79
N LYS A 213 -8.96 44.14 27.47
CA LYS A 213 -10.20 44.62 26.82
C LYS A 213 -10.04 45.98 26.14
N LYS A 214 -8.92 46.67 26.40
CA LYS A 214 -8.62 47.99 25.83
C LYS A 214 -7.53 47.94 24.77
N LEU A 215 -7.06 46.75 24.43
CA LEU A 215 -6.10 46.59 23.35
C LEU A 215 -6.74 46.96 22.01
N PRO A 216 -6.01 47.69 21.14
CA PRO A 216 -6.47 47.96 19.80
C PRO A 216 -6.51 46.66 18.99
N ALA A 217 -7.66 46.32 18.43
CA ALA A 217 -7.87 45.13 17.61
C ALA A 217 -8.67 45.46 16.35
N ARG A 218 -8.56 44.59 15.33
CA ARG A 218 -9.31 44.73 14.08
C ARG A 218 -10.78 44.35 14.21
N SER A 219 -11.13 43.53 15.21
CA SER A 219 -12.50 43.15 15.55
C SER A 219 -12.62 42.75 17.02
N ASP A 220 -13.84 42.77 17.56
CA ASP A 220 -14.14 42.36 18.93
C ASP A 220 -13.89 40.85 19.12
N GLU A 221 -14.11 40.04 18.10
CA GLU A 221 -13.87 38.59 18.15
C GLU A 221 -12.38 38.28 18.28
N ALA A 222 -11.52 38.99 17.55
CA ALA A 222 -10.06 38.84 17.68
C ALA A 222 -9.57 39.25 19.07
N LEU A 223 -10.17 40.30 19.65
CA LEU A 223 -9.86 40.76 20.99
C LEU A 223 -10.34 39.77 22.07
N GLN A 224 -11.53 39.20 21.90
CA GLN A 224 -12.04 38.13 22.77
C GLN A 224 -11.19 36.87 22.67
N PHE A 225 -10.78 36.47 21.47
CA PHE A 225 -9.88 35.33 21.28
C PHE A 225 -8.54 35.55 21.96
N PHE A 226 -7.88 36.68 21.71
CA PHE A 226 -6.61 37.02 22.37
C PHE A 226 -6.77 37.09 23.89
N GLY A 227 -7.87 37.67 24.39
CA GLY A 227 -8.19 37.69 25.80
C GLY A 227 -8.38 36.31 26.41
N SER A 228 -8.96 35.36 25.66
CA SER A 228 -9.17 33.97 26.10
C SER A 228 -7.89 33.17 26.27
N LEU A 229 -6.76 33.65 25.73
CA LEU A 229 -5.46 33.01 25.90
C LEU A 229 -4.94 33.09 27.34
N PHE A 230 -5.49 34.01 28.15
CA PHE A 230 -4.97 34.38 29.46
C PHE A 230 -6.08 34.33 30.52
N ASP A 231 -5.78 33.78 31.70
CA ASP A 231 -6.73 33.76 32.84
C ASP A 231 -6.81 35.06 33.64
N VAL A 232 -6.24 36.14 33.09
CA VAL A 232 -6.12 37.42 33.77
C VAL A 232 -6.76 38.53 32.95
N GLN A 233 -7.44 39.47 33.62
CA GLN A 233 -8.01 40.64 32.95
C GLN A 233 -6.94 41.70 32.59
N GLN A 234 -5.83 41.72 33.33
CA GLN A 234 -4.70 42.62 33.11
C GLN A 234 -3.40 41.83 33.05
N LEU A 235 -2.63 42.02 31.98
CA LEU A 235 -1.28 41.48 31.85
C LEU A 235 -0.28 42.42 32.50
N GLN A 236 0.58 41.91 33.37
CA GLN A 236 1.77 42.63 33.79
C GLN A 236 2.88 42.39 32.79
N VAL A 237 3.40 43.46 32.20
CA VAL A 237 4.45 43.41 31.18
C VAL A 237 5.69 44.10 31.69
N ALA A 238 6.85 43.46 31.53
CA ALA A 238 8.14 44.09 31.67
C ALA A 238 8.51 44.75 30.34
N ILE A 239 8.91 46.02 30.38
CA ILE A 239 9.24 46.82 29.21
C ILE A 239 10.75 46.90 29.09
N SER A 240 11.30 46.42 27.99
CA SER A 240 12.73 46.46 27.68
C SER A 240 12.97 47.23 26.39
N ILE A 241 13.95 48.13 26.38
CA ILE A 241 14.38 48.84 25.18
C ILE A 241 15.65 48.15 24.69
N ASN A 242 15.54 47.39 23.60
CA ASN A 242 16.60 46.52 23.13
C ASN A 242 17.37 47.18 21.98
N TYR A 243 18.70 47.07 22.04
CA TYR A 243 19.58 47.44 20.94
C TYR A 243 19.73 46.24 20.01
N ALA A 244 19.16 46.31 18.81
CA ALA A 244 19.42 45.29 17.78
C ALA A 244 20.84 45.50 17.24
N VAL A 245 21.80 44.72 17.74
CA VAL A 245 23.21 44.77 17.34
C VAL A 245 23.30 44.53 15.82
N GLY A 246 23.83 45.50 15.07
CA GLY A 246 24.04 45.41 13.62
C GLY A 246 23.10 46.28 12.76
N LEU A 247 21.91 46.65 13.26
CA LEU A 247 20.97 47.49 12.51
C LEU A 247 20.91 48.95 13.00
N ASN A 248 21.58 49.29 14.11
CA ASN A 248 21.55 50.63 14.73
C ASN A 248 20.13 51.13 15.11
N VAL A 249 19.21 50.21 15.40
CA VAL A 249 17.81 50.51 15.70
C VAL A 249 17.44 50.04 17.11
N LEU A 250 16.76 50.90 17.87
CA LEU A 250 16.23 50.59 19.20
C LEU A 250 14.80 50.07 19.10
N GLY A 251 14.60 48.76 19.30
CA GLY A 251 13.28 48.12 19.37
C GLY A 251 12.74 48.08 20.80
N THR A 252 11.44 47.82 20.93
CA THR A 252 10.78 47.63 22.23
C THR A 252 10.37 46.17 22.38
N ARG A 253 10.79 45.52 23.46
CA ARG A 253 10.30 44.19 23.84
C ARG A 253 9.39 44.31 25.05
N LEU A 254 8.18 43.78 24.94
CA LEU A 254 7.31 43.53 26.09
C LEU A 254 7.46 42.07 26.47
N SER A 255 7.84 41.81 27.71
CA SER A 255 7.97 40.45 28.25
C SER A 255 6.87 40.21 29.27
N ILE A 256 6.16 39.10 29.14
CA ILE A 256 5.06 38.70 29.99
C ILE A 256 5.44 37.35 30.62
N SER A 257 5.27 37.25 31.93
CA SER A 257 5.42 35.99 32.67
C SER A 257 4.08 35.59 33.25
N LEU A 258 3.68 34.35 33.00
CA LEU A 258 2.39 33.80 33.40
C LEU A 258 2.60 32.45 34.09
N ASP A 259 1.62 32.04 34.91
CA ASP A 259 1.60 30.69 35.47
C ASP A 259 1.11 29.67 34.42
N ALA A 260 0.13 30.06 33.60
CA ALA A 260 -0.43 29.27 32.50
C ALA A 260 -0.91 30.17 31.35
N MET A 261 -0.98 29.60 30.14
CA MET A 261 -1.62 30.18 28.96
C MET A 261 -2.46 29.10 28.29
N HIS A 262 -3.67 29.43 27.89
CA HIS A 262 -4.66 28.48 27.39
C HIS A 262 -4.94 28.75 25.92
N VAL A 263 -4.43 27.92 25.01
CA VAL A 263 -4.60 28.11 23.57
C VAL A 263 -5.81 27.32 23.08
N PRO A 264 -6.90 27.96 22.61
CA PRO A 264 -8.04 27.26 22.05
C PRO A 264 -7.63 26.40 20.85
N PHE A 265 -8.17 25.18 20.79
CA PHE A 265 -7.82 24.16 19.83
C PHE A 265 -9.10 23.50 19.28
N GLY A 266 -9.48 23.86 18.06
CA GLY A 266 -10.78 23.45 17.51
C GLY A 266 -11.98 24.04 18.27
N PRO A 267 -13.18 23.44 18.16
CA PRO A 267 -14.41 24.02 18.70
C PRO A 267 -14.62 23.82 20.21
N SER A 268 -13.89 22.89 20.85
CA SER A 268 -14.18 22.49 22.23
C SER A 268 -12.97 22.10 23.09
N ALA A 269 -11.74 22.18 22.57
CA ALA A 269 -10.53 21.84 23.32
C ALA A 269 -9.62 23.05 23.53
N THR A 270 -8.72 22.94 24.51
CA THR A 270 -7.75 23.97 24.89
C THR A 270 -6.43 23.28 25.20
N LEU A 271 -5.31 23.83 24.71
CA LEU A 271 -3.95 23.38 25.05
C LEU A 271 -3.39 24.29 26.16
N ALA A 272 -2.98 23.72 27.28
CA ALA A 272 -2.36 24.46 28.38
C ALA A 272 -0.84 24.52 28.21
N ILE A 273 -0.28 25.73 28.19
CA ILE A 273 1.16 26.00 28.25
C ILE A 273 1.51 26.42 29.67
N ASN A 274 2.31 25.60 30.35
CA ASN A 274 2.74 25.83 31.73
C ASN A 274 3.94 26.77 31.78
N LYS A 275 3.88 27.74 32.71
CA LYS A 275 4.90 28.78 32.93
C LYS A 275 5.38 29.46 31.64
N PRO A 276 4.47 29.95 30.77
CA PRO A 276 4.90 30.51 29.51
C PRO A 276 5.60 31.85 29.74
N THR A 277 6.71 32.02 29.02
CA THR A 277 7.36 33.30 28.76
C THR A 277 6.87 33.79 27.40
N VAL A 278 6.08 34.87 27.40
CA VAL A 278 5.60 35.50 26.17
C VAL A 278 6.39 36.77 25.94
N THR A 279 6.90 36.96 24.73
CA THR A 279 7.57 38.20 24.32
C THR A 279 6.91 38.78 23.08
N ILE A 280 6.81 40.11 23.07
CA ILE A 280 6.24 40.91 22.00
C ILE A 280 7.34 41.85 21.55
N ASP A 281 7.96 41.54 20.41
CA ASP A 281 9.06 42.30 19.82
C ASP A 281 8.53 43.30 18.79
N ILE A 282 8.60 44.58 19.17
CA ILE A 282 8.20 45.72 18.37
C ILE A 282 9.45 46.35 17.78
N THR A 283 9.63 46.22 16.47
CA THR A 283 10.75 46.83 15.75
C THR A 283 10.25 47.86 14.75
N PRO A 284 10.93 49.00 14.60
CA PRO A 284 10.50 50.04 13.66
C PRO A 284 10.84 49.73 12.19
N VAL A 285 11.65 48.70 11.92
CA VAL A 285 12.04 48.34 10.53
C VAL A 285 10.96 47.52 9.85
N PHE A 286 10.31 46.62 10.60
CA PHE A 286 9.48 45.58 10.00
C PHE A 286 8.00 46.00 9.86
N GLY A 287 7.53 47.06 10.53
CA GLY A 287 6.12 47.50 10.45
C GLY A 287 5.12 46.46 10.99
N PHE A 288 5.63 45.37 11.58
CA PHE A 288 4.88 44.32 12.25
C PHE A 288 5.58 43.93 13.55
N VAL A 289 4.86 43.18 14.39
CA VAL A 289 5.30 42.72 15.70
C VAL A 289 5.57 41.23 15.63
N VAL A 290 6.67 40.78 16.24
CA VAL A 290 6.96 39.35 16.39
C VAL A 290 6.50 38.91 17.77
N PHE A 291 5.66 37.88 17.83
CA PHE A 291 5.20 37.28 19.08
C PHE A 291 5.93 35.97 19.29
N THR A 292 6.58 35.79 20.44
CA THR A 292 7.22 34.52 20.82
C THR A 292 6.63 34.01 22.12
N VAL A 293 6.18 32.76 22.15
CA VAL A 293 5.72 32.06 23.36
C VAL A 293 6.65 30.89 23.59
N ALA A 294 7.26 30.81 24.77
CA ALA A 294 8.07 29.67 25.19
C ALA A 294 7.56 29.11 26.52
N GLY A 295 7.35 27.82 26.65
CA GLY A 295 6.84 27.21 27.88
C GLY A 295 6.90 25.68 27.84
N SER A 296 6.29 25.03 28.83
CA SER A 296 6.24 23.57 28.89
C SER A 296 4.80 23.08 28.69
N ILE A 297 4.58 22.07 27.86
CA ILE A 297 3.28 21.40 27.75
C ILE A 297 3.39 19.96 28.28
N PRO A 298 2.39 19.46 29.02
CA PRO A 298 2.34 18.06 29.40
C PRO A 298 1.98 17.21 28.17
N PHE A 299 2.56 16.02 28.08
CA PHE A 299 2.22 14.99 27.10
C PHE A 299 1.98 13.66 27.79
N ASN A 300 1.06 12.86 27.24
CA ASN A 300 0.87 11.48 27.64
C ASN A 300 0.86 10.61 26.39
N ILE A 301 1.87 9.77 26.21
CA ILE A 301 1.97 8.85 25.07
C ILE A 301 1.94 7.42 25.61
N PHE A 302 0.90 6.67 25.26
CA PHE A 302 0.69 5.27 25.66
C PHE A 302 0.85 5.02 27.18
N GLY A 303 0.37 5.95 28.00
CA GLY A 303 0.42 5.85 29.47
C GLY A 303 1.73 6.33 30.10
N LYS A 304 2.72 6.77 29.31
CA LYS A 304 3.92 7.45 29.81
C LYS A 304 3.71 8.97 29.72
N ALA A 305 3.71 9.63 30.87
CA ALA A 305 3.66 11.08 30.97
C ALA A 305 5.07 11.71 30.93
N PHE A 306 5.22 12.81 30.20
CA PHE A 306 6.43 13.62 30.16
C PHE A 306 6.10 15.08 29.83
N ASP A 307 7.07 15.97 30.03
CA ASP A 307 6.98 17.38 29.67
C ASP A 307 7.66 17.63 28.31
N ALA A 308 7.14 18.56 27.51
CA ALA A 308 7.79 19.05 26.31
C ALA A 308 7.97 20.57 26.36
N ASP A 309 9.15 21.06 26.01
CA ASP A 309 9.39 22.48 25.79
C ASP A 309 8.80 22.88 24.44
N VAL A 310 7.97 23.91 24.44
CA VAL A 310 7.34 24.49 23.26
C VAL A 310 7.88 25.88 23.05
N THR A 311 8.25 26.19 21.81
CA THR A 311 8.52 27.54 21.33
C THR A 311 7.61 27.82 20.13
N MET A 312 6.82 28.89 20.21
CA MET A 312 5.98 29.39 19.13
C MET A 312 6.48 30.76 18.73
N VAL A 313 6.68 31.00 17.43
CA VAL A 313 7.02 32.32 16.89
C VAL A 313 6.01 32.70 15.81
N ILE A 314 5.33 33.83 15.98
CA ILE A 314 4.34 34.37 15.04
C ILE A 314 4.90 35.68 14.46
N ASP A 315 5.02 35.74 13.13
CA ASP A 315 5.40 36.94 12.39
C ASP A 315 4.25 37.44 11.46
N ASN A 316 4.56 38.22 10.43
CA ASN A 316 3.57 38.75 9.48
C ASN A 316 3.20 37.82 8.33
N ILE A 317 3.91 36.71 8.15
CA ILE A 317 3.73 35.72 7.08
C ILE A 317 3.17 34.42 7.64
N GLU A 318 3.77 33.88 8.70
CA GLU A 318 3.42 32.57 9.25
C GLU A 318 3.60 32.47 10.77
N ALA A 319 2.94 31.47 11.36
CA ALA A 319 3.20 31.03 12.72
C ALA A 319 4.02 29.74 12.65
N SER A 320 5.18 29.73 13.29
CA SER A 320 6.04 28.56 13.43
C SER A 320 5.96 28.00 14.85
N PHE A 321 5.89 26.68 14.96
CA PHE A 321 5.85 25.95 16.22
C PHE A 321 7.01 24.98 16.24
N ASP A 322 7.80 25.02 17.30
CA ASP A 322 8.88 24.09 17.58
C ASP A 322 8.64 23.47 18.95
N VAL A 323 8.81 22.15 19.04
CA VAL A 323 8.59 21.41 20.29
C VAL A 323 9.67 20.39 20.47
N VAL A 324 10.32 20.46 21.63
CA VAL A 324 11.38 19.57 22.06
C VAL A 324 10.88 18.80 23.27
N ILE A 325 10.78 17.49 23.16
CA ILE A 325 10.38 16.64 24.29
C ILE A 325 11.53 16.62 25.31
N LYS A 326 11.22 16.89 26.59
CA LYS A 326 12.20 16.68 27.68
C LYS A 326 12.32 15.19 27.94
N GLY A 327 13.29 14.55 27.29
CA GLY A 327 13.60 13.15 27.51
C GLY A 327 14.18 12.88 28.89
N ASP A 328 13.96 11.66 29.38
CA ASP A 328 14.67 11.01 30.49
C ASP A 328 15.72 10.00 29.99
N ASP A 329 16.16 10.14 28.72
CA ASP A 329 17.00 9.22 27.95
C ASP A 329 16.41 7.80 27.72
N THR A 330 15.11 7.60 27.93
CA THR A 330 14.44 6.31 27.67
C THR A 330 13.50 6.36 26.46
N SER A 331 13.43 5.27 25.69
CA SER A 331 12.52 5.10 24.55
C SER A 331 11.05 5.29 24.96
N LEU A 332 10.21 5.78 24.05
CA LEU A 332 8.76 5.77 24.25
C LEU A 332 8.24 4.33 24.28
N PRO A 333 7.14 4.06 25.02
CA PRO A 333 6.50 2.76 24.96
C PRO A 333 6.11 2.42 23.52
N ALA A 334 6.21 1.15 23.16
CA ALA A 334 5.69 0.66 21.89
C ALA A 334 4.19 0.98 21.78
N PRO A 335 3.68 1.24 20.56
CA PRO A 335 2.25 1.35 20.35
C PRO A 335 1.52 0.11 20.87
N PRO A 336 0.28 0.25 21.37
CA PRO A 336 -0.55 -0.91 21.69
C PRO A 336 -0.60 -1.85 20.47
N VAL A 337 -0.55 -3.17 20.71
CA VAL A 337 -0.55 -4.24 19.69
C VAL A 337 0.76 -4.40 18.88
N MET A 338 1.60 -3.36 18.74
CA MET A 338 2.84 -3.43 17.94
C MET A 338 4.08 -3.68 18.81
N HIS A 339 4.15 -4.87 19.42
CA HIS A 339 5.10 -5.18 20.50
C HIS A 339 6.59 -5.10 20.13
N ALA A 340 6.97 -5.24 18.86
CA ALA A 340 8.36 -5.18 18.41
C ALA A 340 8.75 -3.83 17.77
N VAL A 341 7.87 -2.82 17.82
CA VAL A 341 8.15 -1.45 17.36
C VAL A 341 8.72 -0.64 18.52
N HIS A 342 9.90 -0.04 18.31
CA HIS A 342 10.61 0.71 19.32
C HIS A 342 10.90 2.13 18.82
N PHE A 343 10.56 3.14 19.61
CA PHE A 343 10.81 4.55 19.28
C PHE A 343 12.16 5.02 19.85
N ASP A 344 13.13 5.26 18.97
CA ASP A 344 14.52 5.59 19.35
C ASP A 344 14.73 7.07 19.57
N THR A 345 14.14 7.90 18.70
CA THR A 345 14.17 9.36 18.80
C THR A 345 12.79 9.92 18.52
N PHE A 346 12.43 10.96 19.24
CA PHE A 346 11.13 11.62 19.14
C PHE A 346 11.33 13.13 19.31
N GLY A 347 10.58 13.94 18.56
CA GLY A 347 10.50 15.38 18.82
C GLY A 347 11.05 16.30 17.73
N VAL A 348 10.62 16.12 16.47
CA VAL A 348 10.84 17.15 15.45
C VAL A 348 9.51 17.50 14.77
N GLY A 349 8.81 18.47 15.36
CA GLY A 349 7.70 19.16 14.71
C GLY A 349 6.32 18.84 15.28
N ILE A 350 5.72 19.85 15.92
CA ILE A 350 4.27 19.98 16.01
C ILE A 350 3.80 20.74 14.76
N GLY A 351 3.01 20.09 13.91
CA GLY A 351 2.32 20.75 12.82
C GLY A 351 0.97 21.30 13.26
N ILE A 352 0.93 22.48 13.90
CA ILE A 352 -0.35 23.16 14.12
C ILE A 352 -0.71 23.96 12.88
N ILE A 353 -1.62 23.40 12.07
CA ILE A 353 -2.31 24.18 11.04
C ILE A 353 -3.39 25.01 11.75
N PHE A 354 -3.12 26.29 12.04
CA PHE A 354 -4.18 27.22 12.44
C PHE A 354 -4.96 27.67 11.21
N ALA A 355 -5.96 26.89 10.80
CA ALA A 355 -6.97 27.33 9.86
C ALA A 355 -8.33 27.11 10.53
N PRO A 356 -8.96 28.16 11.13
CA PRO A 356 -10.29 28.00 11.73
C PRO A 356 -11.21 27.30 10.72
N PRO A 357 -11.80 26.14 11.07
CA PRO A 357 -12.03 25.61 12.42
C PRO A 357 -11.10 24.47 12.93
N SER A 358 -10.06 24.06 12.21
CA SER A 358 -9.25 22.87 12.55
C SER A 358 -7.81 23.21 12.97
N ALA A 359 -7.28 22.47 13.95
CA ALA A 359 -5.87 22.41 14.32
C ALA A 359 -5.51 20.93 14.60
N ALA A 360 -4.28 20.51 14.28
CA ALA A 360 -3.79 19.15 14.54
C ALA A 360 -2.51 19.20 15.40
N ILE A 361 -2.35 18.22 16.29
CA ILE A 361 -1.11 18.01 17.05
C ILE A 361 -0.60 16.64 16.66
N GLY A 362 0.69 16.55 16.37
CA GLY A 362 1.33 15.26 16.21
C GLY A 362 2.79 15.32 16.55
N LEU A 363 3.37 14.14 16.71
CA LEU A 363 4.79 13.91 16.95
C LEU A 363 5.38 13.19 15.75
N SER A 364 6.62 13.50 15.41
CA SER A 364 7.41 12.69 14.48
C SER A 364 8.78 12.36 15.06
N GLY A 365 9.39 11.29 14.57
CA GLY A 365 10.66 10.77 15.06
C GLY A 365 11.15 9.58 14.25
N GLN A 366 12.14 8.85 14.79
CA GLN A 366 12.67 7.62 14.19
C GLN A 366 12.35 6.38 15.06
N LEU A 367 12.08 5.25 14.40
CA LEU A 367 11.82 3.95 15.02
C LEU A 367 12.72 2.84 14.49
N HIS A 368 12.79 1.73 15.21
CA HIS A 368 13.25 0.45 14.68
C HIS A 368 12.25 -0.67 14.97
N ILE A 369 12.39 -1.78 14.24
CA ILE A 369 11.58 -2.99 14.38
C ILE A 369 12.50 -4.19 14.68
N GLY A 370 12.25 -4.89 15.79
CA GLY A 370 12.96 -6.11 16.18
C GLY A 370 13.39 -6.16 17.65
N ASP A 371 14.12 -7.21 18.05
CA ASP A 371 14.57 -7.38 19.43
C ASP A 371 15.66 -6.36 19.80
N SER A 372 15.33 -5.43 20.71
CA SER A 372 16.22 -4.40 21.27
C SER A 372 17.55 -4.91 21.87
N VAL A 373 17.71 -6.22 22.14
CA VAL A 373 18.88 -6.75 22.88
C VAL A 373 19.84 -7.60 22.03
N ASN A 374 19.39 -8.40 21.06
CA ASN A 374 20.25 -9.51 20.57
C ASN A 374 20.28 -9.85 19.06
N ARG A 375 19.51 -9.26 18.13
CA ARG A 375 19.55 -9.67 16.70
C ARG A 375 19.25 -8.53 15.73
N THR A 376 19.80 -8.63 14.51
CA THR A 376 19.75 -7.65 13.43
C THR A 376 18.33 -7.10 13.21
N PRO A 377 18.10 -5.78 13.34
CA PRO A 377 16.79 -5.16 13.11
C PRO A 377 16.34 -5.34 11.66
N VAL A 378 15.03 -5.24 11.42
CA VAL A 378 14.51 -5.16 10.04
C VAL A 378 15.08 -3.90 9.40
N ALA A 379 15.68 -4.04 8.22
CA ALA A 379 16.22 -2.90 7.49
C ALA A 379 15.05 -2.02 7.00
N LEU A 380 15.06 -0.74 7.40
CA LEU A 380 14.10 0.26 6.97
C LEU A 380 14.84 1.29 6.10
N ASP A 381 14.37 1.53 4.88
CA ASP A 381 14.89 2.65 4.06
C ASP A 381 14.35 4.00 4.53
N ASP A 382 13.26 3.98 5.31
CA ASP A 382 12.65 5.13 5.97
C ASP A 382 12.29 4.70 7.40
N ASP A 383 12.99 5.24 8.39
CA ASP A 383 12.77 4.94 9.81
C ASP A 383 11.81 5.94 10.47
N THR A 384 11.16 6.80 9.68
CA THR A 384 10.31 7.86 10.23
C THR A 384 8.91 7.39 10.58
N PHE A 385 8.38 7.93 11.68
CA PHE A 385 7.00 7.72 12.11
C PHE A 385 6.29 9.02 12.41
N VAL A 386 4.96 8.98 12.37
CA VAL A 386 4.09 10.05 12.86
C VAL A 386 3.06 9.49 13.83
N ILE A 387 2.87 10.21 14.93
CA ILE A 387 1.75 10.04 15.87
C ILE A 387 0.85 11.26 15.72
N VAL A 388 -0.40 11.06 15.35
CA VAL A 388 -1.45 12.08 15.38
C VAL A 388 -2.14 12.00 16.74
N CYS A 389 -2.24 13.13 17.42
CA CYS A 389 -2.84 13.24 18.75
C CYS A 389 -4.14 14.05 18.71
N GLN A 390 -5.07 13.70 19.59
CA GLN A 390 -6.19 14.55 20.00
C GLN A 390 -5.92 15.16 21.37
N LEU A 391 -6.53 16.30 21.68
CA LEU A 391 -6.50 16.83 23.05
C LEU A 391 -7.55 16.15 23.90
N ALA A 392 -7.12 15.44 24.95
CA ALA A 392 -7.98 14.91 26.00
C ALA A 392 -7.61 15.60 27.31
N GLU A 393 -8.58 16.28 27.94
CA GLU A 393 -8.36 17.02 29.20
C GLU A 393 -7.13 17.95 29.14
N GLU A 394 -6.97 18.68 28.04
CA GLU A 394 -5.87 19.64 27.77
C GLU A 394 -4.49 19.02 27.49
N VAL A 395 -4.38 17.69 27.49
CA VAL A 395 -3.15 16.94 27.22
C VAL A 395 -3.24 16.26 25.84
N PRO A 396 -2.23 16.37 24.97
CA PRO A 396 -2.21 15.61 23.73
C PRO A 396 -2.13 14.09 24.02
N ASN A 397 -3.10 13.34 23.49
CA ASN A 397 -3.24 11.90 23.60
C ASN A 397 -3.18 11.26 22.19
N PRO A 398 -2.42 10.18 21.97
CA PRO A 398 -2.34 9.51 20.68
C PRO A 398 -3.70 9.01 20.20
N LEU A 399 -4.10 9.46 19.02
CA LEU A 399 -5.33 9.03 18.35
C LEU A 399 -5.02 8.08 17.18
N TYR A 400 -3.92 8.32 16.48
CA TYR A 400 -3.50 7.54 15.32
C TYR A 400 -1.98 7.52 15.19
N ILE A 401 -1.42 6.42 14.68
CA ILE A 401 0.01 6.28 14.38
C ILE A 401 0.14 5.76 12.97
N SER A 402 1.12 6.26 12.23
CA SER A 402 1.52 5.67 10.96
C SER A 402 3.03 5.72 10.75
N PHE A 403 3.55 4.65 10.16
CA PHE A 403 4.93 4.56 9.68
C PHE A 403 4.97 3.68 8.43
N TYR A 404 6.04 3.86 7.64
CA TYR A 404 6.21 3.19 6.36
C TYR A 404 7.37 2.20 6.42
N VAL A 405 7.19 1.03 5.81
CA VAL A 405 8.24 0.02 5.64
C VAL A 405 8.32 -0.36 4.16
N PRO A 406 9.48 -0.20 3.50
CA PRO A 406 9.61 -0.44 2.06
C PRO A 406 9.34 -1.88 1.65
N GLN A 407 9.88 -2.84 2.40
CA GLN A 407 9.73 -4.26 2.12
C GLN A 407 9.80 -5.10 3.40
N MET A 408 8.96 -6.15 3.49
CA MET A 408 8.95 -7.06 4.63
C MET A 408 8.39 -8.43 4.22
N GLN A 409 8.93 -9.54 4.75
CA GLN A 409 8.35 -10.87 4.56
C GLN A 409 7.18 -11.09 5.52
N LEU A 410 6.21 -11.95 5.18
CA LEU A 410 5.07 -12.28 6.05
C LEU A 410 5.49 -12.72 7.46
N THR A 411 6.60 -13.46 7.59
CA THR A 411 7.15 -13.88 8.89
C THR A 411 7.66 -12.72 9.73
N ASP A 412 8.19 -11.68 9.09
CA ASP A 412 8.70 -10.49 9.75
C ASP A 412 7.54 -9.57 10.16
N VAL A 413 6.49 -9.47 9.33
CA VAL A 413 5.23 -8.78 9.68
C VAL A 413 4.64 -9.39 10.96
N LEU A 414 4.56 -10.72 11.06
CA LEU A 414 4.07 -11.39 12.28
C LEU A 414 4.95 -11.08 13.50
N THR A 415 6.25 -10.86 13.30
CA THR A 415 7.18 -10.49 14.37
C THR A 415 6.88 -9.09 14.91
N VAL A 416 6.46 -8.13 14.06
CA VAL A 416 6.05 -6.76 14.47
C VAL A 416 5.03 -6.81 15.60
N PHE A 417 4.04 -7.70 15.51
CA PHE A 417 2.91 -7.78 16.44
C PHE A 417 3.11 -8.78 17.57
N THR A 418 3.79 -9.91 17.33
CA THR A 418 3.91 -10.98 18.34
C THR A 418 5.23 -10.95 19.12
N ASN A 419 6.20 -10.15 18.67
CA ASN A 419 7.59 -10.19 19.12
C ASN A 419 8.18 -11.62 19.10
N THR A 420 7.63 -12.51 18.27
CA THR A 420 8.00 -13.93 18.16
C THR A 420 8.12 -14.30 16.69
N ARG A 421 9.20 -15.00 16.30
CA ARG A 421 9.36 -15.44 14.91
C ARG A 421 8.35 -16.54 14.58
N SER A 422 7.60 -16.33 13.49
CA SER A 422 6.73 -17.32 12.89
C SER A 422 7.51 -18.26 11.95
N SER A 423 7.12 -19.53 11.88
CA SER A 423 7.68 -20.53 10.96
C SER A 423 6.76 -20.84 9.77
N LEU A 424 5.90 -19.89 9.39
CA LEU A 424 5.03 -20.03 8.22
C LEU A 424 5.88 -20.11 6.94
N ASP A 425 5.81 -21.25 6.25
CA ASP A 425 6.48 -21.50 4.97
C ASP A 425 5.57 -21.08 3.81
N VAL A 426 5.37 -19.76 3.68
CA VAL A 426 4.51 -19.16 2.65
C VAL A 426 5.29 -18.03 1.97
N PRO A 427 5.49 -18.06 0.64
CA PRO A 427 6.35 -17.11 -0.09
C PRO A 427 5.60 -15.79 -0.34
N VAL A 428 5.22 -15.09 0.72
CA VAL A 428 4.55 -13.79 0.66
C VAL A 428 5.54 -12.71 1.08
N SER A 429 5.87 -11.84 0.14
CA SER A 429 6.64 -10.63 0.39
C SER A 429 5.75 -9.41 0.22
N PHE A 430 5.83 -8.48 1.15
CA PHE A 430 5.13 -7.22 1.08
C PHE A 430 6.10 -6.12 0.68
N THR A 431 5.60 -5.16 -0.10
CA THR A 431 6.29 -3.93 -0.49
C THR A 431 5.37 -2.73 -0.28
N ASP A 432 5.93 -1.56 -0.05
CA ASP A 432 5.20 -0.32 0.24
C ASP A 432 4.23 -0.44 1.43
N LEU A 433 4.68 -1.04 2.54
CA LEU A 433 3.84 -1.25 3.71
C LEU A 433 3.61 0.09 4.43
N SER A 434 2.35 0.51 4.56
CA SER A 434 1.96 1.64 5.39
C SER A 434 1.22 1.13 6.62
N PHE A 435 1.96 1.00 7.72
CA PHE A 435 1.38 0.58 9.00
C PHE A 435 0.52 1.68 9.60
N HIS A 436 -0.52 1.26 10.30
CA HIS A 436 -1.37 2.15 11.07
C HIS A 436 -1.90 1.52 12.35
N TRP A 437 -2.14 2.37 13.33
CA TRP A 437 -2.86 2.06 14.56
C TRP A 437 -3.78 3.22 14.90
N ALA A 438 -5.02 2.94 15.31
CA ALA A 438 -5.97 3.92 15.80
C ALA A 438 -6.42 3.58 17.23
N GLU A 439 -6.61 4.61 18.06
CA GLU A 439 -7.06 4.46 19.46
C GLU A 439 -8.48 3.87 19.55
N GLU A 440 -9.40 4.33 18.70
CA GLU A 440 -10.75 3.76 18.57
C GLU A 440 -10.82 2.85 17.32
N PRO A 441 -10.72 1.53 17.48
CA PRO A 441 -10.62 0.61 16.35
C PRO A 441 -11.95 0.38 15.61
N LEU A 442 -13.00 1.18 15.90
CA LEU A 442 -14.32 1.09 15.26
C LEU A 442 -14.72 2.38 14.53
N GLN A 443 -13.92 3.44 14.62
CA GLN A 443 -14.20 4.74 13.99
C GLN A 443 -12.97 5.26 13.26
N PRO A 444 -13.11 5.81 12.04
CA PRO A 444 -11.99 6.39 11.34
C PRO A 444 -11.59 7.72 11.99
N VAL A 445 -10.29 7.97 12.05
CA VAL A 445 -9.72 9.21 12.59
C VAL A 445 -9.64 10.24 11.47
N VAL A 446 -10.13 11.46 11.72
CA VAL A 446 -9.89 12.57 10.78
C VAL A 446 -8.42 12.96 10.90
N LEU A 447 -7.64 12.69 9.86
CA LEU A 447 -6.24 13.03 9.78
C LEU A 447 -6.06 14.56 9.58
N PRO A 448 -4.87 15.12 9.87
CA PRO A 448 -4.61 16.56 9.75
C PRO A 448 -4.86 17.16 8.35
N ASP A 449 -4.83 16.33 7.32
CA ASP A 449 -5.12 16.71 5.94
C ASP A 449 -6.63 16.68 5.59
N GLY A 450 -7.48 16.29 6.53
CA GLY A 450 -8.93 16.15 6.38
C GLY A 450 -9.38 14.81 5.78
N SER A 451 -8.45 13.90 5.46
CA SER A 451 -8.79 12.53 5.06
C SER A 451 -9.21 11.69 6.27
N LEU A 452 -9.84 10.55 5.99
CA LEU A 452 -10.18 9.56 7.00
C LEU A 452 -9.10 8.48 7.06
N SER A 453 -8.64 8.15 8.27
CA SER A 453 -7.77 7.02 8.50
C SER A 453 -8.50 5.70 8.24
N ASN A 454 -7.72 4.65 7.99
CA ASN A 454 -8.23 3.29 8.12
C ASN A 454 -8.63 3.02 9.59
N ILE A 455 -9.64 2.17 9.75
CA ILE A 455 -10.19 1.78 11.05
C ILE A 455 -9.35 0.63 11.63
N GLY A 456 -9.05 0.68 12.92
CA GLY A 456 -8.36 -0.41 13.61
C GLY A 456 -6.84 -0.32 13.54
N TYR A 457 -6.19 -1.49 13.41
CA TYR A 457 -4.74 -1.61 13.32
C TYR A 457 -4.39 -2.62 12.23
N GLY A 458 -3.37 -2.30 11.45
CA GLY A 458 -2.96 -3.11 10.31
C GLY A 458 -2.02 -2.36 9.40
N PHE A 459 -1.97 -2.77 8.14
CA PHE A 459 -1.18 -2.09 7.13
C PHE A 459 -1.80 -2.27 5.75
N SER A 460 -1.62 -1.28 4.90
CA SER A 460 -1.85 -1.42 3.45
C SER A 460 -0.52 -1.78 2.79
N ALA A 461 -0.51 -2.73 1.86
CA ALA A 461 0.70 -3.06 1.12
C ALA A 461 0.40 -3.62 -0.27
N ALA A 462 1.39 -3.52 -1.14
CA ALA A 462 1.53 -4.42 -2.26
C ALA A 462 2.06 -5.77 -1.74
N ALA A 463 1.52 -6.88 -2.20
CA ALA A 463 2.00 -8.21 -1.89
C ALA A 463 2.46 -8.90 -3.18
N ASN A 464 3.68 -9.43 -3.18
CA ASN A 464 4.15 -10.35 -4.19
C ASN A 464 4.12 -11.78 -3.63
N ILE A 465 3.37 -12.64 -4.30
CA ILE A 465 3.18 -14.04 -3.96
C ILE A 465 3.48 -14.86 -5.21
N LEU A 466 4.61 -15.57 -5.25
CA LEU A 466 5.02 -16.38 -6.43
C LEU A 466 5.01 -15.56 -7.74
N ASP A 467 5.58 -14.36 -7.69
CA ASP A 467 5.60 -13.35 -8.76
C ASP A 467 4.25 -12.70 -9.09
N PHE A 468 3.16 -13.14 -8.47
CA PHE A 468 1.85 -12.48 -8.57
C PHE A 468 1.77 -11.23 -7.72
N SER A 469 1.46 -10.10 -8.35
CA SER A 469 1.26 -8.82 -7.67
C SER A 469 -0.20 -8.66 -7.22
N PHE A 470 -0.39 -8.54 -5.92
CA PHE A 470 -1.65 -8.25 -5.23
C PHE A 470 -1.54 -6.92 -4.51
N PHE A 471 -2.67 -6.27 -4.26
CA PHE A 471 -2.75 -5.07 -3.43
C PHE A 471 -3.99 -5.14 -2.54
N GLY A 472 -3.88 -4.69 -1.31
CA GLY A 472 -5.03 -4.53 -0.42
C GLY A 472 -4.64 -4.18 1.01
N ASP A 473 -5.67 -3.94 1.81
CA ASP A 473 -5.53 -3.70 3.24
C ASP A 473 -5.44 -5.04 3.98
N VAL A 474 -4.42 -5.18 4.83
CA VAL A 474 -4.23 -6.33 5.71
C VAL A 474 -4.69 -5.94 7.10
N GLN A 475 -5.78 -6.58 7.54
CA GLN A 475 -6.28 -6.45 8.90
C GLN A 475 -5.58 -7.43 9.82
N ILE A 476 -5.36 -7.01 11.06
CA ILE A 476 -4.68 -7.80 12.06
C ILE A 476 -5.62 -8.01 13.23
N SER A 477 -5.63 -9.23 13.74
CA SER A 477 -6.35 -9.62 14.93
C SER A 477 -5.38 -10.32 15.88
N LEU A 478 -5.35 -9.86 17.13
CA LEU A 478 -4.55 -10.50 18.17
C LEU A 478 -5.02 -11.92 18.50
N ASP A 479 -6.31 -12.22 18.28
CA ASP A 479 -6.90 -13.53 18.60
C ASP A 479 -6.85 -14.51 17.41
N SER A 480 -6.89 -13.98 16.17
CA SER A 480 -7.01 -14.79 14.94
C SER A 480 -5.89 -14.58 13.92
N GLY A 481 -4.85 -13.81 14.26
CA GLY A 481 -3.71 -13.55 13.39
C GLY A 481 -4.01 -12.55 12.26
N LEU A 482 -3.34 -12.70 11.12
CA LEU A 482 -3.52 -11.82 9.96
C LEU A 482 -4.72 -12.29 9.13
N THR A 483 -5.55 -11.35 8.70
CA THR A 483 -6.63 -11.57 7.72
C THR A 483 -6.62 -10.46 6.68
N ALA A 484 -6.65 -10.81 5.40
CA ALA A 484 -6.73 -9.82 4.34
C ALA A 484 -7.53 -10.35 3.16
N ASP A 485 -8.32 -9.47 2.54
CA ASP A 485 -8.84 -9.69 1.20
C ASP A 485 -8.01 -8.77 0.28
N ILE A 486 -7.07 -9.36 -0.47
CA ILE A 486 -6.17 -8.63 -1.38
C ILE A 486 -6.51 -8.96 -2.83
N GLU A 487 -6.51 -7.94 -3.68
CA GLU A 487 -6.94 -8.04 -5.06
C GLU A 487 -5.74 -8.08 -6.01
N MET A 488 -5.80 -8.91 -7.05
CA MET A 488 -4.86 -8.85 -8.17
C MET A 488 -5.56 -8.41 -9.45
N ALA A 489 -4.79 -7.94 -10.43
CA ALA A 489 -5.34 -7.67 -11.76
C ALA A 489 -5.89 -8.96 -12.39
N PRO A 490 -6.92 -8.87 -13.27
CA PRO A 490 -7.33 -10.01 -14.07
C PRO A 490 -6.14 -10.63 -14.81
N LEU A 491 -5.98 -11.95 -14.70
CA LEU A 491 -4.94 -12.69 -15.39
C LEU A 491 -5.49 -13.20 -16.73
N VAL A 492 -4.76 -12.98 -17.81
CA VAL A 492 -5.06 -13.55 -19.13
C VAL A 492 -3.78 -14.10 -19.72
N LEU A 493 -3.77 -15.40 -20.04
CA LEU A 493 -2.65 -16.11 -20.64
C LEU A 493 -3.10 -16.61 -22.02
N GLY A 494 -2.77 -15.82 -23.04
CA GLY A 494 -3.21 -16.06 -24.43
C GLY A 494 -4.72 -16.15 -24.57
N SER A 495 -5.19 -17.06 -25.42
CA SER A 495 -6.61 -17.42 -25.57
C SER A 495 -7.05 -18.58 -24.66
N VAL A 496 -6.12 -19.22 -23.95
CA VAL A 496 -6.35 -20.50 -23.27
C VAL A 496 -6.87 -20.31 -21.86
N LEU A 497 -6.24 -19.44 -21.06
CA LEU A 497 -6.57 -19.25 -19.65
C LEU A 497 -6.92 -17.78 -19.36
N SER A 498 -8.02 -17.56 -18.64
CA SER A 498 -8.22 -16.32 -17.90
C SER A 498 -8.65 -16.59 -16.47
N ILE A 499 -8.11 -15.83 -15.52
CA ILE A 499 -8.57 -15.82 -14.14
C ILE A 499 -9.10 -14.42 -13.85
N ARG A 500 -10.39 -14.34 -13.52
CA ARG A 500 -11.12 -13.12 -13.22
C ARG A 500 -11.78 -13.25 -11.86
N GLY A 501 -12.41 -12.18 -11.39
CA GLY A 501 -13.17 -12.22 -10.16
C GLY A 501 -14.01 -10.95 -9.95
N ASN A 502 -14.44 -10.77 -8.72
CA ASN A 502 -15.28 -9.66 -8.27
C ASN A 502 -14.49 -8.57 -7.54
N GLY A 503 -13.15 -8.54 -7.67
CA GLY A 503 -12.33 -7.48 -7.12
C GLY A 503 -12.79 -6.11 -7.62
N THR A 504 -12.90 -5.16 -6.70
CA THR A 504 -13.43 -3.81 -6.94
C THR A 504 -12.38 -2.85 -7.51
N GLY A 505 -11.12 -3.28 -7.55
CA GLY A 505 -9.95 -2.48 -7.90
C GLY A 505 -9.43 -1.70 -6.71
N VAL A 506 -8.10 -1.56 -6.64
CA VAL A 506 -7.42 -0.79 -5.60
C VAL A 506 -6.90 0.51 -6.20
N SER A 507 -7.20 1.65 -5.56
CA SER A 507 -6.70 2.97 -5.94
C SER A 507 -6.09 3.69 -4.75
N VAL A 508 -5.01 4.44 -4.98
CA VAL A 508 -4.37 5.29 -3.96
C VAL A 508 -4.33 6.73 -4.42
N MET A 509 -4.37 7.68 -3.48
CA MET A 509 -4.23 9.10 -3.82
C MET A 509 -2.77 9.42 -4.13
N VAL A 510 -2.52 10.17 -5.21
CA VAL A 510 -1.19 10.61 -5.64
C VAL A 510 -1.09 12.13 -5.75
N ASP A 511 0.09 12.66 -5.53
CA ASP A 511 0.43 14.07 -5.77
C ASP A 511 0.45 14.42 -7.28
N ALA A 512 0.68 15.69 -7.60
CA ALA A 512 0.74 16.17 -8.99
C ALA A 512 1.87 15.53 -9.83
N SER A 513 2.86 14.88 -9.18
CA SER A 513 3.95 14.15 -9.83
C SER A 513 3.66 12.64 -9.97
N GLY A 514 2.52 12.17 -9.45
CA GLY A 514 2.13 10.76 -9.47
C GLY A 514 2.66 9.92 -8.30
N ASN A 515 3.30 10.54 -7.31
CA ASN A 515 3.78 9.82 -6.12
C ASN A 515 2.62 9.59 -5.14
N PRO A 516 2.47 8.40 -4.53
CA PRO A 516 1.48 8.17 -3.48
C PRO A 516 1.60 9.22 -2.38
N ILE A 517 0.47 9.77 -1.93
CA ILE A 517 0.45 10.60 -0.72
C ILE A 517 0.85 9.70 0.44
N LYS A 518 1.93 10.06 1.11
CA LYS A 518 2.31 9.39 2.34
C LYS A 518 1.49 9.95 3.51
N HIS A 519 0.71 9.10 4.17
CA HIS A 519 -0.05 9.46 5.39
C HIS A 519 0.82 9.42 6.67
N ASN A 520 2.14 9.23 6.53
CA ASN A 520 3.10 9.16 7.63
C ASN A 520 3.89 10.48 7.84
N GLN A 521 3.39 11.62 7.36
CA GLN A 521 4.05 12.92 7.52
C GLN A 521 3.09 13.98 8.07
N LEU A 522 3.53 14.75 9.04
CA LEU A 522 2.81 15.92 9.52
C LEU A 522 2.87 17.02 8.46
N VAL A 523 1.70 17.54 8.10
CA VAL A 523 1.57 18.69 7.19
C VAL A 523 1.93 19.95 7.96
N ALA A 524 3.18 20.39 7.86
CA ALA A 524 3.70 21.52 8.65
C ALA A 524 3.71 22.85 7.88
N LYS A 525 3.47 22.84 6.55
CA LYS A 525 3.53 24.04 5.70
C LYS A 525 2.31 24.17 4.78
N ALA A 526 1.91 25.41 4.49
CA ALA A 526 0.80 25.72 3.59
C ALA A 526 0.96 25.11 2.17
N ALA A 527 2.20 25.05 1.66
CA ALA A 527 2.49 24.42 0.36
C ALA A 527 2.19 22.91 0.34
N GLN A 528 2.45 22.21 1.45
CA GLN A 528 2.12 20.78 1.59
C GLN A 528 0.59 20.57 1.64
N GLN A 529 -0.13 21.46 2.33
CA GLN A 529 -1.60 21.45 2.35
C GLN A 529 -2.21 21.66 0.96
N GLN A 530 -1.58 22.50 0.13
CA GLN A 530 -2.04 22.74 -1.24
C GLN A 530 -1.76 21.55 -2.16
N ALA A 531 -0.65 20.83 -1.95
CA ALA A 531 -0.35 19.58 -2.66
C ALA A 531 -1.37 18.48 -2.33
N LEU A 532 -1.77 18.35 -1.07
CA LEU A 532 -2.81 17.41 -0.62
C LEU A 532 -4.19 17.72 -1.22
N LYS A 533 -4.60 18.99 -1.24
CA LYS A 533 -5.86 19.41 -1.88
C LYS A 533 -5.91 19.13 -3.38
N GLY A 534 -4.75 19.05 -4.04
CA GLY A 534 -4.63 18.80 -5.47
C GLY A 534 -4.48 17.33 -5.85
N ALA A 535 -4.53 16.41 -4.89
CA ALA A 535 -4.27 15.00 -5.15
C ALA A 535 -5.38 14.29 -5.92
N THR A 536 -4.99 13.30 -6.72
CA THR A 536 -5.89 12.53 -7.59
C THR A 536 -5.77 11.03 -7.34
N PRO A 537 -6.83 10.24 -7.49
CA PRO A 537 -6.73 8.79 -7.37
C PRO A 537 -5.96 8.19 -8.55
N ARG A 538 -5.03 7.28 -8.26
CA ARG A 538 -4.33 6.41 -9.23
C ARG A 538 -4.73 4.96 -8.97
N GLN A 539 -5.28 4.32 -10.01
CA GLN A 539 -5.61 2.90 -9.96
C GLN A 539 -4.33 2.05 -9.96
N LEU A 540 -4.14 1.25 -8.91
CA LEU A 540 -3.06 0.28 -8.77
C LEU A 540 -3.48 -1.09 -9.33
N VAL A 541 -4.70 -1.50 -9.01
CA VAL A 541 -5.28 -2.76 -9.49
C VAL A 541 -6.58 -2.45 -10.23
N PRO A 542 -6.73 -2.87 -11.50
CA PRO A 542 -7.98 -2.73 -12.23
C PRO A 542 -9.06 -3.62 -11.62
N GLN A 543 -10.31 -3.15 -11.66
CA GLN A 543 -11.48 -3.93 -11.27
C GLN A 543 -11.62 -5.22 -12.09
N GLY A 544 -12.24 -6.25 -11.51
CA GLY A 544 -12.61 -7.51 -12.18
C GLY A 544 -11.59 -8.65 -12.07
N GLY A 545 -10.55 -8.49 -11.24
CA GLY A 545 -9.61 -9.56 -10.92
C GLY A 545 -10.06 -10.41 -9.72
N PRO A 546 -9.39 -11.54 -9.44
CA PRO A 546 -9.71 -12.41 -8.30
C PRO A 546 -9.29 -11.79 -6.97
N VAL A 547 -9.95 -12.22 -5.90
CA VAL A 547 -9.69 -11.80 -4.52
C VAL A 547 -9.01 -12.95 -3.78
N LEU A 548 -7.80 -12.72 -3.31
CA LEU A 548 -7.06 -13.65 -2.47
C LEU A 548 -7.36 -13.35 -1.01
N ARG A 549 -7.93 -14.33 -0.31
CA ARG A 549 -8.11 -14.28 1.13
C ARG A 549 -6.89 -14.86 1.82
N LEU A 550 -6.17 -14.03 2.57
CA LEU A 550 -5.10 -14.42 3.47
C LEU A 550 -5.68 -14.62 4.87
N GLN A 551 -5.36 -15.73 5.53
CA GLN A 551 -5.63 -15.97 6.95
C GLN A 551 -4.49 -16.76 7.59
N THR A 552 -4.18 -16.52 8.86
CA THR A 552 -3.13 -17.29 9.56
C THR A 552 -3.65 -18.13 10.74
N SER A 553 -4.96 -18.08 11.05
CA SER A 553 -5.56 -18.85 12.14
C SER A 553 -5.71 -20.35 11.83
N ALA A 554 -5.97 -20.71 10.58
CA ALA A 554 -6.12 -22.08 10.12
C ALA A 554 -5.80 -22.22 8.63
N SER A 555 -5.37 -23.42 8.21
CA SER A 555 -5.17 -23.77 6.81
C SER A 555 -6.53 -23.96 6.09
N PRO A 556 -6.68 -23.55 4.81
CA PRO A 556 -5.67 -22.94 3.94
C PRO A 556 -5.37 -21.48 4.30
N PHE A 557 -4.09 -21.13 4.35
CA PHE A 557 -3.65 -19.77 4.71
C PHE A 557 -3.83 -18.76 3.57
N LEU A 558 -3.83 -19.24 2.33
CA LEU A 558 -4.02 -18.45 1.12
C LEU A 558 -5.09 -19.13 0.28
N HIS A 559 -6.26 -18.50 0.17
CA HIS A 559 -7.41 -19.01 -0.54
C HIS A 559 -7.84 -18.02 -1.62
N LEU A 560 -7.65 -18.40 -2.88
CA LEU A 560 -7.95 -17.52 -4.01
C LEU A 560 -9.39 -17.77 -4.49
N ASN A 561 -10.22 -16.74 -4.39
CA ASN A 561 -11.59 -16.75 -4.89
C ASN A 561 -11.69 -15.97 -6.20
N GLY A 562 -12.30 -16.60 -7.20
CA GLY A 562 -12.52 -15.98 -8.50
C GLY A 562 -13.27 -16.91 -9.44
N ALA A 563 -13.14 -16.65 -10.72
CA ALA A 563 -13.62 -17.50 -11.79
C ALA A 563 -12.49 -17.75 -12.79
N VAL A 564 -12.30 -19.00 -13.14
CA VAL A 564 -11.34 -19.41 -14.18
C VAL A 564 -12.10 -19.73 -15.46
N SER A 565 -11.54 -19.31 -16.59
CA SER A 565 -11.94 -19.79 -17.91
C SER A 565 -10.77 -20.51 -18.55
N LEU A 566 -11.00 -21.74 -19.03
CA LEU A 566 -9.98 -22.59 -19.62
C LEU A 566 -10.55 -23.30 -20.86
N PHE A 567 -9.93 -23.12 -22.02
CA PHE A 567 -10.37 -23.68 -23.30
C PHE A 567 -11.88 -23.52 -23.59
N GLU A 568 -12.38 -22.28 -23.62
CA GLU A 568 -13.80 -21.91 -23.80
C GLU A 568 -14.78 -22.33 -22.69
N VAL A 569 -14.36 -23.14 -21.71
CA VAL A 569 -15.17 -23.32 -20.50
C VAL A 569 -15.08 -22.03 -19.70
N GLU A 570 -16.15 -21.26 -19.70
CA GLU A 570 -16.19 -19.95 -19.08
C GLU A 570 -16.70 -19.98 -17.64
N ASN A 571 -16.14 -19.08 -16.83
CA ASN A 571 -16.65 -18.74 -15.50
C ASN A 571 -16.80 -19.91 -14.53
N VAL A 572 -15.86 -20.85 -14.53
CA VAL A 572 -15.81 -21.92 -13.53
C VAL A 572 -15.38 -21.32 -12.20
N GLN A 573 -16.16 -21.57 -11.15
CA GLN A 573 -15.82 -21.09 -9.81
C GLN A 573 -14.44 -21.62 -9.41
N LEU A 574 -13.52 -20.71 -9.13
CA LEU A 574 -12.15 -21.04 -8.77
C LEU A 574 -12.09 -21.26 -7.25
N ASP A 575 -11.86 -22.51 -6.85
CA ASP A 575 -11.46 -22.89 -5.50
C ASP A 575 -9.98 -23.31 -5.56
N ALA A 576 -9.08 -22.37 -5.27
CA ALA A 576 -7.66 -22.58 -5.47
C ALA A 576 -6.84 -22.35 -4.19
N HIS A 577 -5.91 -23.28 -3.97
CA HIS A 577 -4.94 -23.20 -2.88
C HIS A 577 -3.58 -22.76 -3.43
N VAL A 578 -2.96 -21.78 -2.77
CA VAL A 578 -1.59 -21.36 -3.08
C VAL A 578 -0.61 -22.24 -2.31
N THR A 579 0.30 -22.88 -3.03
CA THR A 579 1.36 -23.75 -2.48
C THR A 579 2.73 -23.24 -2.93
N PRO A 580 3.85 -23.69 -2.33
CA PRO A 580 5.19 -23.33 -2.83
C PRO A 580 5.44 -23.69 -4.31
N SER A 581 4.64 -24.61 -4.88
CA SER A 581 4.71 -25.04 -6.28
C SER A 581 3.79 -24.28 -7.25
N GLY A 582 3.05 -23.27 -6.78
CA GLY A 582 2.07 -22.53 -7.59
C GLY A 582 0.65 -22.56 -7.03
N ILE A 583 -0.27 -21.99 -7.82
CA ILE A 583 -1.71 -21.98 -7.59
C ILE A 583 -2.30 -23.26 -8.19
N LYS A 584 -2.89 -24.12 -7.35
CA LYS A 584 -3.51 -25.38 -7.77
C LYS A 584 -5.03 -25.29 -7.77
N PHE A 585 -5.65 -25.74 -8.85
CA PHE A 585 -7.10 -25.73 -9.03
C PHE A 585 -7.56 -26.84 -9.97
N GLU A 586 -8.85 -27.16 -9.94
CA GLU A 586 -9.47 -28.10 -10.86
C GLU A 586 -10.48 -27.37 -11.76
N VAL A 587 -10.55 -27.75 -13.02
CA VAL A 587 -11.58 -27.29 -13.96
C VAL A 587 -12.41 -28.49 -14.40
N ASP A 588 -13.72 -28.42 -14.21
CA ASP A 588 -14.66 -29.47 -14.62
C ASP A 588 -15.18 -29.18 -16.04
N PHE A 589 -14.79 -30.03 -16.99
CA PHE A 589 -15.23 -30.03 -18.39
C PHE A 589 -16.46 -30.92 -18.61
N GLY A 590 -16.99 -31.51 -17.54
CA GLY A 590 -18.21 -32.32 -17.56
C GLY A 590 -18.13 -33.49 -18.53
N GLY A 591 -19.11 -33.55 -19.43
CA GLY A 591 -19.23 -34.59 -20.44
C GLY A 591 -18.11 -34.59 -21.48
N LEU A 592 -17.37 -33.48 -21.68
CA LEU A 592 -16.44 -33.34 -22.81
C LEU A 592 -15.20 -34.22 -22.71
N LEU A 593 -14.70 -34.49 -21.49
CA LEU A 593 -13.59 -35.42 -21.25
C LEU A 593 -14.08 -36.87 -21.16
N THR A 594 -15.37 -37.08 -20.91
CA THR A 594 -15.97 -38.41 -20.73
C THR A 594 -16.74 -38.89 -21.97
N SER A 595 -16.92 -38.02 -22.98
CA SER A 595 -17.60 -38.30 -24.24
C SER A 595 -16.70 -39.10 -25.18
N GLY A 596 -16.49 -40.36 -24.82
CA GLY A 596 -15.76 -41.36 -25.59
C GLY A 596 -16.13 -42.76 -25.10
N GLY A 597 -17.42 -42.95 -24.78
CA GLY A 597 -17.94 -44.10 -24.03
C GLY A 597 -17.22 -45.41 -24.36
N ILE A 598 -16.65 -46.03 -23.33
CA ILE A 598 -16.04 -47.36 -23.40
C ILE A 598 -17.18 -48.37 -23.64
N VAL A 599 -17.40 -48.77 -24.90
CA VAL A 599 -18.37 -49.81 -25.27
C VAL A 599 -17.59 -51.10 -25.53
N THR A 600 -17.67 -52.03 -24.58
CA THR A 600 -16.73 -53.16 -24.51
C THR A 600 -17.25 -54.45 -25.12
N HIS A 601 -18.35 -54.42 -25.86
CA HIS A 601 -19.12 -55.62 -26.24
C HIS A 601 -19.63 -56.44 -25.02
N PRO A 602 -20.63 -57.33 -25.21
CA PRO A 602 -21.35 -57.93 -24.10
C PRO A 602 -20.51 -59.05 -23.45
N GLY A 603 -19.94 -58.74 -22.29
CA GLY A 603 -19.40 -59.75 -21.37
C GLY A 603 -17.96 -59.51 -20.92
N GLU A 604 -17.76 -58.46 -20.10
CA GLU A 604 -16.62 -58.25 -19.18
C GLU A 604 -15.50 -57.29 -19.64
N VAL A 605 -15.40 -56.13 -18.96
CA VAL A 605 -14.23 -55.21 -18.92
C VAL A 605 -14.16 -54.55 -17.55
N VAL A 606 -12.94 -54.33 -17.02
CA VAL A 606 -12.36 -53.03 -16.57
C VAL A 606 -10.90 -53.27 -16.20
N PHE A 607 -9.96 -52.52 -16.78
CA PHE A 607 -8.70 -52.18 -16.09
C PHE A 607 -8.31 -50.72 -16.43
N GLY A 608 -8.90 -49.78 -15.69
CA GLY A 608 -8.57 -48.36 -15.69
C GLY A 608 -9.63 -47.57 -14.91
N PRO A 609 -9.27 -46.53 -14.13
CA PRO A 609 -10.27 -45.61 -13.59
C PRO A 609 -11.06 -44.97 -14.75
N PRO A 610 -12.38 -44.75 -14.62
CA PRO A 610 -13.12 -43.99 -15.61
C PRO A 610 -12.53 -42.59 -15.73
N PRO A 611 -12.44 -42.02 -16.95
CA PRO A 611 -11.85 -40.69 -17.15
C PRO A 611 -12.56 -39.67 -16.26
N THR A 612 -11.78 -38.78 -15.66
CA THR A 612 -12.31 -37.73 -14.80
C THR A 612 -12.97 -36.65 -15.67
N SER A 613 -14.08 -36.08 -15.21
CA SER A 613 -14.63 -34.87 -15.87
C SER A 613 -13.75 -33.63 -15.63
N LYS A 614 -12.73 -33.77 -14.79
CA LYS A 614 -11.89 -32.68 -14.30
C LYS A 614 -10.47 -32.74 -14.85
N MET A 615 -9.90 -31.56 -15.01
CA MET A 615 -8.50 -31.32 -15.32
C MET A 615 -7.82 -30.68 -14.11
N SER A 616 -6.76 -31.32 -13.61
CA SER A 616 -5.95 -30.78 -12.50
C SER A 616 -4.92 -29.80 -13.06
N CYS A 617 -5.03 -28.54 -12.67
CA CYS A 617 -4.21 -27.45 -13.17
C CYS A 617 -3.26 -26.93 -12.08
N THR A 618 -2.05 -26.57 -12.48
CA THR A 618 -1.07 -25.85 -11.66
C THR A 618 -0.55 -24.66 -12.44
N LEU A 619 -0.79 -23.46 -11.92
CA LEU A 619 -0.20 -22.22 -12.42
C LEU A 619 1.02 -21.90 -11.53
N ALA A 620 2.23 -22.13 -12.06
CA ALA A 620 3.47 -21.96 -11.31
C ALA A 620 3.82 -20.47 -11.11
N ASP A 621 3.60 -19.67 -12.15
CA ASP A 621 3.81 -18.22 -12.19
C ASP A 621 2.90 -17.59 -13.28
N PHE A 622 3.08 -16.28 -13.56
CA PHE A 622 2.32 -15.54 -14.57
C PHE A 622 2.38 -16.12 -16.00
N HIS A 623 3.38 -16.94 -16.29
CA HIS A 623 3.69 -17.41 -17.64
C HIS A 623 3.50 -18.90 -17.84
N ASN A 624 3.53 -19.70 -16.76
CA ASN A 624 3.63 -21.15 -16.82
C ASN A 624 2.40 -21.85 -16.22
N LEU A 625 1.55 -22.40 -17.09
CA LEU A 625 0.41 -23.25 -16.74
C LEU A 625 0.74 -24.70 -17.11
N ALA A 626 0.52 -25.63 -16.20
CA ALA A 626 0.54 -27.06 -16.49
C ALA A 626 -0.77 -27.71 -16.08
N ALA A 627 -1.21 -28.72 -16.82
CA ALA A 627 -2.38 -29.48 -16.45
C ALA A 627 -2.25 -30.95 -16.82
N SER A 628 -2.91 -31.81 -16.05
CA SER A 628 -3.05 -33.24 -16.29
C SER A 628 -4.53 -33.62 -16.25
N PHE A 629 -4.95 -34.48 -17.17
CA PHE A 629 -6.33 -34.93 -17.29
C PHE A 629 -6.40 -36.31 -17.94
N GLU A 630 -7.51 -37.01 -17.72
CA GLU A 630 -7.84 -38.23 -18.44
C GLU A 630 -9.05 -37.97 -19.33
N TYR A 631 -9.04 -38.50 -20.56
CA TYR A 631 -10.20 -38.43 -21.43
C TYR A 631 -10.40 -39.72 -22.23
N GLY A 632 -11.65 -40.01 -22.60
CA GLY A 632 -11.97 -41.13 -23.46
C GLY A 632 -11.77 -40.79 -24.94
N ILE A 633 -10.95 -41.57 -25.64
CA ILE A 633 -10.85 -41.53 -27.12
C ILE A 633 -11.77 -42.58 -27.72
N ASN A 634 -12.49 -42.23 -28.78
CA ASN A 634 -13.30 -43.15 -29.58
C ASN A 634 -13.24 -42.69 -31.04
N ASP A 635 -12.09 -42.92 -31.66
CA ASP A 635 -11.78 -42.47 -33.02
C ASP A 635 -11.27 -43.62 -33.88
N THR A 636 -11.35 -43.45 -35.20
CA THR A 636 -10.77 -44.39 -36.15
C THR A 636 -9.43 -43.83 -36.61
N ILE A 637 -8.33 -44.48 -36.21
CA ILE A 637 -6.97 -44.05 -36.52
C ILE A 637 -6.54 -44.72 -37.83
N SER A 638 -6.26 -43.94 -38.87
CA SER A 638 -5.72 -44.48 -40.11
C SER A 638 -4.27 -44.92 -39.91
N LEU A 639 -3.95 -46.13 -40.35
CA LEU A 639 -2.58 -46.64 -40.37
C LEU A 639 -1.82 -46.07 -41.57
N PRO A 640 -0.49 -45.94 -41.50
CA PRO A 640 0.30 -45.40 -42.60
C PRO A 640 0.15 -46.27 -43.86
N SER A 641 0.26 -45.65 -45.04
CA SER A 641 0.34 -46.38 -46.31
C SER A 641 1.78 -46.76 -46.63
N ILE A 642 2.02 -48.00 -47.02
CA ILE A 642 3.34 -48.50 -47.46
C ILE A 642 3.20 -48.99 -48.90
N GLY A 643 4.12 -48.58 -49.78
CA GLY A 643 4.09 -48.98 -51.19
C GLY A 643 2.84 -48.49 -51.95
N GLY A 644 2.17 -47.43 -51.46
CA GLY A 644 0.93 -46.92 -52.03
C GLY A 644 -0.33 -47.70 -51.63
N VAL A 645 -0.23 -48.67 -50.72
CA VAL A 645 -1.37 -49.44 -50.22
C VAL A 645 -1.62 -49.10 -48.75
N SER A 646 -2.89 -48.89 -48.40
CA SER A 646 -3.32 -48.63 -47.02
C SER A 646 -3.16 -49.87 -46.15
N LEU A 647 -2.58 -49.72 -44.97
CA LEU A 647 -2.54 -50.77 -43.94
C LEU A 647 -3.84 -50.89 -43.13
N GLY A 648 -4.86 -50.07 -43.46
CA GLY A 648 -6.18 -50.06 -42.83
C GLY A 648 -6.32 -49.01 -41.76
N SER A 649 -7.28 -49.22 -40.87
CA SER A 649 -7.55 -48.32 -39.75
C SER A 649 -7.84 -49.11 -38.48
N ILE A 650 -7.48 -48.53 -37.34
CA ILE A 650 -7.75 -49.08 -36.01
C ILE A 650 -8.89 -48.28 -35.37
N PRO A 651 -10.03 -48.91 -35.00
CA PRO A 651 -11.00 -48.28 -34.11
C PRO A 651 -10.41 -48.20 -32.70
N LEU A 652 -9.87 -47.02 -32.34
CA LEU A 652 -9.23 -46.78 -31.06
C LEU A 652 -10.24 -46.30 -30.04
N GLN A 653 -10.58 -47.21 -29.11
CA GLN A 653 -11.39 -46.93 -27.93
C GLN A 653 -10.56 -47.15 -26.68
N ALA A 654 -10.12 -46.07 -26.03
CA ALA A 654 -9.22 -46.13 -24.89
C ALA A 654 -9.42 -44.96 -23.92
N SER A 655 -8.90 -45.09 -22.70
CA SER A 655 -8.68 -43.94 -21.81
C SER A 655 -7.28 -43.38 -22.07
N VAL A 656 -7.18 -42.08 -22.33
CA VAL A 656 -5.92 -41.37 -22.57
C VAL A 656 -5.58 -40.55 -21.33
N ALA A 657 -4.44 -40.86 -20.71
CA ALA A 657 -3.83 -39.99 -19.71
C ALA A 657 -3.00 -38.92 -20.44
N ALA A 658 -3.53 -37.70 -20.48
CA ALA A 658 -2.95 -36.58 -21.18
C ALA A 658 -2.44 -35.51 -20.20
N HIS A 659 -1.48 -34.73 -20.66
CA HIS A 659 -1.03 -33.54 -19.99
C HIS A 659 -0.71 -32.46 -21.02
N PHE A 660 -0.75 -31.21 -20.58
CA PHE A 660 -0.16 -30.12 -21.34
C PHE A 660 0.59 -29.16 -20.43
N SER A 661 1.54 -28.46 -21.01
CA SER A 661 2.14 -27.27 -20.44
C SER A 661 2.04 -26.12 -21.43
N SER A 662 1.67 -24.96 -20.91
CA SER A 662 1.61 -23.71 -21.65
C SER A 662 2.62 -22.75 -21.02
N SER A 663 3.51 -22.22 -21.85
CA SER A 663 4.42 -21.14 -21.47
C SER A 663 4.18 -19.94 -22.36
N THR A 664 4.14 -18.73 -21.78
CA THR A 664 4.05 -17.48 -22.55
C THR A 664 5.38 -16.74 -22.48
N SER A 665 5.98 -16.49 -23.64
CA SER A 665 6.99 -15.43 -23.78
C SER A 665 6.33 -14.18 -24.36
N SER A 666 7.01 -13.04 -24.36
CA SER A 666 6.45 -11.71 -24.67
C SER A 666 5.81 -11.52 -26.06
N SER A 667 5.65 -12.56 -26.87
CA SER A 667 4.89 -12.55 -28.13
C SER A 667 4.19 -13.87 -28.49
N ASP A 668 4.65 -15.02 -28.01
CA ASP A 668 4.17 -16.33 -28.45
C ASP A 668 3.86 -17.27 -27.27
N MET A 669 2.69 -17.92 -27.32
CA MET A 669 2.28 -18.99 -26.41
C MET A 669 2.68 -20.34 -27.02
N ILE A 670 3.45 -21.14 -26.29
CA ILE A 670 3.80 -22.51 -26.67
C ILE A 670 2.96 -23.45 -25.82
N LEU A 671 2.11 -24.24 -26.48
CA LEU A 671 1.33 -25.31 -25.86
C LEU A 671 1.95 -26.67 -26.19
N GLN A 672 2.67 -27.25 -25.25
CA GLN A 672 3.18 -28.62 -25.35
C GLN A 672 2.15 -29.59 -24.79
N VAL A 673 1.83 -30.64 -25.54
CA VAL A 673 0.82 -31.63 -25.18
C VAL A 673 1.45 -33.01 -25.29
N GLY A 674 1.16 -33.87 -24.33
CA GLY A 674 1.69 -35.23 -24.33
C GLY A 674 0.82 -36.20 -23.56
N GLY A 675 1.15 -37.48 -23.63
CA GLY A 675 0.36 -38.50 -22.93
C GLY A 675 0.60 -39.93 -23.38
N SER A 676 -0.29 -40.78 -22.87
CA SER A 676 -0.29 -42.21 -23.15
C SER A 676 -1.67 -42.83 -23.02
N PHE A 677 -1.86 -43.97 -23.66
CA PHE A 677 -3.06 -44.79 -23.54
C PHE A 677 -2.70 -46.27 -23.58
N ASP A 678 -3.54 -47.12 -22.98
CA ASP A 678 -3.38 -48.56 -23.06
C ASP A 678 -4.17 -49.12 -24.25
N PHE A 679 -3.52 -49.96 -25.07
CA PHE A 679 -4.15 -50.62 -26.21
C PHE A 679 -3.52 -51.98 -26.46
N GLU A 680 -4.35 -53.02 -26.65
CA GLU A 680 -3.91 -54.41 -26.88
C GLU A 680 -2.91 -54.90 -25.81
N GLY A 681 -3.14 -54.54 -24.54
CA GLY A 681 -2.31 -54.96 -23.40
C GLY A 681 -0.96 -54.25 -23.27
N SER A 682 -0.73 -53.17 -24.03
CA SER A 682 0.51 -52.37 -23.98
C SER A 682 0.21 -50.89 -23.82
N THR A 683 0.98 -50.19 -22.97
CA THR A 683 0.94 -48.73 -22.86
C THR A 683 1.65 -48.09 -24.03
N ARG A 684 0.95 -47.23 -24.77
CA ARG A 684 1.42 -46.49 -25.93
C ARG A 684 1.59 -45.03 -25.56
N SER A 685 2.83 -44.52 -25.62
CA SER A 685 3.09 -43.08 -25.45
C SER A 685 3.29 -42.40 -26.80
N PHE A 686 2.50 -41.35 -27.03
CA PHE A 686 2.62 -40.49 -28.21
C PHE A 686 3.62 -39.34 -28.01
N GLY A 687 4.33 -39.31 -26.87
CA GLY A 687 5.34 -38.30 -26.56
C GLY A 687 4.75 -36.90 -26.42
N ASP A 688 5.63 -35.91 -26.25
CA ASP A 688 5.24 -34.50 -26.20
C ASP A 688 5.38 -33.88 -27.60
N PHE A 689 4.36 -33.15 -28.03
CA PHE A 689 4.35 -32.40 -29.27
C PHE A 689 3.88 -30.97 -29.01
N THR A 690 4.24 -30.04 -29.89
CA THR A 690 3.74 -28.65 -29.82
C THR A 690 2.42 -28.58 -30.57
N ALA A 691 1.34 -28.30 -29.87
CA ALA A 691 0.02 -28.12 -30.44
C ALA A 691 -0.13 -26.70 -31.02
N ASP A 692 -1.10 -26.50 -31.92
CA ASP A 692 -1.36 -25.19 -32.53
C ASP A 692 -1.65 -24.14 -31.45
N ALA A 693 -0.99 -22.98 -31.56
CA ALA A 693 -1.19 -21.85 -30.65
C ALA A 693 -2.62 -21.28 -30.69
N HIS A 694 -3.43 -21.62 -31.70
CA HIS A 694 -4.82 -21.18 -31.86
C HIS A 694 -5.86 -22.14 -31.27
N ILE A 695 -5.47 -23.14 -30.48
CA ILE A 695 -6.43 -23.98 -29.74
C ILE A 695 -7.26 -23.08 -28.81
N GLN A 696 -8.58 -23.04 -29.03
CA GLN A 696 -9.52 -22.24 -28.25
C GLN A 696 -10.44 -23.12 -27.42
N ALA A 697 -10.94 -24.22 -27.98
CA ALA A 697 -11.81 -25.16 -27.28
C ALA A 697 -11.04 -26.41 -26.83
N VAL A 698 -11.53 -27.09 -25.78
CA VAL A 698 -10.93 -28.36 -25.34
C VAL A 698 -11.04 -29.41 -26.45
N SER A 699 -12.08 -29.36 -27.28
CA SER A 699 -12.23 -30.23 -28.45
C SER A 699 -11.11 -30.06 -29.47
N ASP A 700 -10.57 -28.85 -29.64
CA ASP A 700 -9.45 -28.60 -30.55
C ASP A 700 -8.18 -29.26 -30.01
N LEU A 701 -7.97 -29.18 -28.69
CA LEU A 701 -6.88 -29.88 -28.01
C LEU A 701 -7.01 -31.40 -28.18
N LEU A 702 -8.19 -31.96 -27.94
CA LEU A 702 -8.42 -33.41 -28.12
C LEU A 702 -8.21 -33.83 -29.59
N SER A 703 -8.68 -33.03 -30.55
CA SER A 703 -8.49 -33.28 -31.99
C SER A 703 -7.01 -33.22 -32.38
N ALA A 704 -6.23 -32.32 -31.79
CA ALA A 704 -4.79 -32.24 -32.00
C ALA A 704 -4.07 -33.50 -31.48
N ILE A 705 -4.50 -34.04 -30.33
CA ILE A 705 -3.97 -35.31 -29.81
C ILE A 705 -4.29 -36.47 -30.76
N VAL A 706 -5.54 -36.59 -31.22
CA VAL A 706 -5.95 -37.62 -32.19
C VAL A 706 -5.13 -37.53 -33.48
N THR A 707 -4.96 -36.32 -34.01
CA THR A 707 -4.15 -36.05 -35.21
C THR A 707 -2.71 -36.48 -35.00
N ASN A 708 -2.12 -36.18 -33.83
CA ASN A 708 -0.75 -36.60 -33.52
C ASN A 708 -0.63 -38.13 -33.42
N ILE A 709 -1.60 -38.81 -32.78
CA ILE A 709 -1.66 -40.28 -32.73
C ILE A 709 -1.73 -40.89 -34.13
N GLU A 710 -2.54 -40.29 -35.02
CA GLU A 710 -2.66 -40.76 -36.42
C GLU A 710 -1.38 -40.53 -37.22
N GLN A 711 -0.72 -39.38 -37.07
CA GLN A 711 0.57 -39.09 -37.70
C GLN A 711 1.67 -40.05 -37.23
N ASP A 712 1.65 -40.43 -35.94
CA ASP A 712 2.60 -41.34 -35.31
C ASP A 712 2.16 -42.82 -35.34
N ALA A 713 1.04 -43.15 -35.99
CA ALA A 713 0.43 -44.48 -35.93
C ALA A 713 1.42 -45.61 -36.31
N GLY A 714 2.27 -45.40 -37.31
CA GLY A 714 3.29 -46.37 -37.71
C GLY A 714 4.29 -46.71 -36.61
N ARG A 715 4.66 -45.71 -35.79
CA ARG A 715 5.54 -45.89 -34.63
C ARG A 715 4.77 -46.51 -33.46
N LEU A 716 3.58 -45.99 -33.17
CA LEU A 716 2.76 -46.39 -32.03
C LEU A 716 2.29 -47.84 -32.12
N PHE A 717 1.90 -48.28 -33.32
CA PHE A 717 1.40 -49.63 -33.59
C PHE A 717 2.42 -50.51 -34.30
N GLY A 718 3.70 -50.14 -34.30
CA GLY A 718 4.75 -50.80 -35.09
C GLY A 718 4.95 -52.29 -34.79
N ASP A 719 4.61 -52.75 -33.58
CA ASP A 719 4.58 -54.17 -33.21
C ASP A 719 3.45 -54.93 -33.94
N LEU A 720 2.27 -54.31 -34.08
CA LEU A 720 1.14 -54.84 -34.84
C LEU A 720 1.43 -54.87 -36.34
N LEU A 721 2.30 -53.96 -36.81
CA LEU A 721 2.71 -53.80 -38.20
C LEU A 721 4.09 -54.43 -38.49
N SER A 722 4.63 -55.21 -37.58
CA SER A 722 6.03 -55.67 -37.65
C SER A 722 6.31 -56.67 -38.78
N THR A 723 5.32 -57.49 -39.14
CA THR A 723 5.39 -58.48 -40.22
C THR A 723 4.02 -58.63 -40.89
N GLY A 724 3.99 -59.13 -42.13
CA GLY A 724 2.74 -59.40 -42.84
C GLY A 724 1.81 -60.36 -42.08
N ALA A 725 2.37 -61.39 -41.43
CA ALA A 725 1.59 -62.31 -40.62
C ALA A 725 1.01 -61.66 -39.34
N ALA A 726 1.78 -60.80 -38.65
CA ALA A 726 1.30 -60.07 -37.48
C ALA A 726 0.15 -59.11 -37.86
N TRP A 727 0.32 -58.37 -38.96
CA TRP A 727 -0.70 -57.48 -39.49
C TRP A 727 -1.98 -58.22 -39.90
N ALA A 728 -1.84 -59.31 -40.67
CA ALA A 728 -2.99 -60.11 -41.11
C ALA A 728 -3.71 -60.80 -39.94
N SER A 729 -2.98 -61.19 -38.89
CA SER A 729 -3.57 -61.72 -37.66
C SER A 729 -4.44 -60.67 -36.95
N LYS A 730 -3.97 -59.42 -36.88
CA LYS A 730 -4.73 -58.31 -36.27
C LYS A 730 -5.94 -57.90 -37.09
N LEU A 731 -5.86 -58.02 -38.43
CA LEU A 731 -7.02 -57.88 -39.30
C LEU A 731 -8.09 -58.96 -39.00
N LEU A 732 -7.69 -60.23 -38.87
CA LEU A 732 -8.63 -61.31 -38.58
C LEU A 732 -9.27 -61.19 -37.18
N GLN A 733 -8.53 -60.63 -36.21
CA GLN A 733 -9.05 -60.32 -34.88
C GLN A 733 -10.01 -59.12 -34.86
N GLY A 734 -10.16 -58.39 -35.98
CA GLY A 734 -10.96 -57.17 -36.06
C GLY A 734 -10.31 -55.94 -35.43
N VAL A 735 -9.03 -56.03 -35.03
CA VAL A 735 -8.26 -54.92 -34.46
C VAL A 735 -7.88 -53.92 -35.56
N ILE A 736 -7.53 -54.43 -36.75
CA ILE A 736 -7.34 -53.63 -37.96
C ILE A 736 -8.57 -53.84 -38.84
N THR A 737 -9.07 -52.76 -39.44
CA THR A 737 -10.27 -52.74 -40.28
C THR A 737 -10.03 -51.89 -41.53
N ALA A 738 -11.06 -51.71 -42.37
CA ALA A 738 -11.01 -50.85 -43.56
C ALA A 738 -9.91 -51.23 -44.58
N ILE A 739 -9.87 -52.52 -44.95
CA ILE A 739 -8.93 -53.08 -45.93
C ILE A 739 -9.67 -53.50 -47.20
N ASP A 740 -9.15 -53.08 -48.35
CA ASP A 740 -9.70 -53.47 -49.65
C ASP A 740 -9.26 -54.88 -50.08
N SER A 741 -8.00 -55.26 -49.82
CA SER A 741 -7.46 -56.57 -50.21
C SER A 741 -6.26 -56.99 -49.37
N VAL A 742 -6.41 -58.08 -48.63
CA VAL A 742 -5.36 -58.65 -47.75
C VAL A 742 -4.11 -59.05 -48.55
N ALA A 743 -4.31 -59.75 -49.67
CA ALA A 743 -3.20 -60.19 -50.53
C ALA A 743 -2.45 -59.01 -51.17
N SER A 744 -3.16 -57.95 -51.56
CA SER A 744 -2.52 -56.73 -52.10
C SER A 744 -1.65 -56.04 -51.06
N VAL A 745 -2.13 -55.94 -49.81
CA VAL A 745 -1.32 -55.37 -48.71
C VAL A 745 -0.10 -56.24 -48.42
N LEU A 746 -0.27 -57.56 -48.29
CA LEU A 746 0.85 -58.47 -48.03
C LEU A 746 1.91 -58.43 -49.14
N GLN A 747 1.50 -58.30 -50.40
CA GLN A 747 2.41 -58.15 -51.53
C GLN A 747 3.15 -56.81 -51.48
N ASN A 748 2.41 -55.69 -51.41
CA ASN A 748 2.98 -54.38 -51.70
C ASN A 748 3.57 -53.68 -50.46
N ALA A 749 3.02 -53.93 -49.28
CA ALA A 749 3.50 -53.33 -48.03
C ALA A 749 4.53 -54.20 -47.30
N PHE A 750 4.43 -55.54 -47.44
CA PHE A 750 5.28 -56.49 -46.71
C PHE A 750 6.20 -57.32 -47.61
N ASP A 751 6.24 -57.03 -48.92
CA ASP A 751 7.11 -57.70 -49.91
C ASP A 751 6.99 -59.24 -49.87
N GLN A 752 5.78 -59.75 -49.67
CA GLN A 752 5.51 -61.19 -49.64
C GLN A 752 5.23 -61.72 -51.05
N GLY A 753 5.85 -62.84 -51.41
CA GLY A 753 5.56 -63.55 -52.65
C GLY A 753 4.25 -64.35 -52.57
N ALA A 754 3.72 -64.77 -53.72
CA ALA A 754 2.42 -65.46 -53.82
C ALA A 754 2.32 -66.72 -52.93
N GLU A 755 3.41 -67.47 -52.79
CA GLU A 755 3.47 -68.68 -51.95
C GLU A 755 3.45 -68.33 -50.46
N GLN A 756 4.20 -67.29 -50.05
CA GLN A 756 4.19 -66.80 -48.67
C GLN A 756 2.83 -66.22 -48.28
N ILE A 757 2.18 -65.47 -49.17
CA ILE A 757 0.83 -64.94 -48.94
C ILE A 757 -0.17 -66.08 -48.74
N ALA A 758 -0.14 -67.10 -49.62
CA ALA A 758 -0.97 -68.27 -49.48
C ALA A 758 -0.77 -68.97 -48.14
N SER A 759 0.49 -69.15 -47.71
CA SER A 759 0.83 -69.74 -46.40
C SER A 759 0.27 -68.88 -45.26
N ILE A 760 0.60 -67.59 -45.22
CA ILE A 760 0.18 -66.68 -44.14
C ILE A 760 -1.33 -66.67 -43.99
N MET A 761 -2.06 -66.52 -45.09
CA MET A 761 -3.53 -66.46 -45.06
C MET A 761 -4.14 -67.83 -44.69
N ASN A 762 -3.58 -68.94 -45.18
CA ASN A 762 -4.05 -70.28 -44.83
C ASN A 762 -3.78 -70.62 -43.36
N ASP A 763 -2.59 -70.31 -42.85
CA ASP A 763 -2.18 -70.55 -41.46
C ASP A 763 -3.03 -69.73 -40.48
N LEU A 764 -3.49 -68.54 -40.88
CA LEU A 764 -4.40 -67.70 -40.12
C LEU A 764 -5.87 -68.11 -40.27
N GLY A 765 -6.21 -69.01 -41.20
CA GLY A 765 -7.57 -69.51 -41.40
C GLY A 765 -8.48 -68.60 -42.22
N PHE A 766 -7.93 -67.79 -43.13
CA PHE A 766 -8.73 -67.07 -44.13
C PHE A 766 -9.44 -68.05 -45.08
N ASP A 767 -10.61 -67.66 -45.57
CA ASP A 767 -11.37 -68.45 -46.54
C ASP A 767 -10.55 -68.68 -47.81
N LEU A 768 -10.50 -69.94 -48.27
CA LEU A 768 -9.68 -70.32 -49.44
C LEU A 768 -10.11 -69.58 -50.71
N GLU A 769 -11.39 -69.20 -50.84
CA GLU A 769 -11.89 -68.37 -51.94
C GLU A 769 -11.23 -66.99 -51.95
N ASP A 770 -11.10 -66.36 -50.78
CA ASP A 770 -10.46 -65.04 -50.63
C ASP A 770 -8.95 -65.13 -50.86
N ILE A 771 -8.32 -66.24 -50.46
CA ILE A 771 -6.92 -66.53 -50.81
C ILE A 771 -6.77 -66.63 -52.33
N ALA A 772 -7.59 -67.43 -53.01
CA ALA A 772 -7.48 -67.63 -54.45
C ALA A 772 -7.75 -66.35 -55.25
N ARG A 773 -8.79 -65.58 -54.88
CA ARG A 773 -9.08 -64.27 -55.48
C ARG A 773 -7.96 -63.28 -55.20
N GLY A 774 -7.50 -63.19 -53.95
CA GLY A 774 -6.42 -62.30 -53.55
C GLY A 774 -5.11 -62.56 -54.31
N LEU A 775 -4.72 -63.83 -54.48
CA LEU A 775 -3.53 -64.21 -55.25
C LEU A 775 -3.68 -63.90 -56.74
N SER A 776 -4.85 -64.21 -57.31
CA SER A 776 -5.18 -63.87 -58.70
C SER A 776 -5.08 -62.36 -58.92
N ASP A 777 -5.65 -61.56 -58.02
CA ASP A 777 -5.69 -60.12 -58.17
C ASP A 777 -4.31 -59.49 -57.92
N ALA A 778 -3.65 -59.81 -56.81
CA ALA A 778 -2.36 -59.22 -56.45
C ALA A 778 -1.27 -59.51 -57.49
N PHE A 779 -1.20 -60.74 -58.01
CA PHE A 779 -0.11 -61.17 -58.90
C PHE A 779 -0.53 -61.38 -60.36
N ARG A 780 -1.82 -61.20 -60.71
CA ARG A 780 -2.37 -61.50 -62.05
C ARG A 780 -2.08 -62.95 -62.49
N LEU A 781 -2.13 -63.89 -61.54
CA LEU A 781 -1.81 -65.30 -61.80
C LEU A 781 -2.91 -66.00 -62.60
N SER A 782 -2.51 -67.00 -63.38
CA SER A 782 -3.44 -67.94 -64.02
C SER A 782 -4.02 -68.93 -63.00
N PRO A 783 -5.09 -69.70 -63.34
CA PRO A 783 -5.62 -70.74 -62.47
C PRO A 783 -4.56 -71.73 -61.97
N LEU A 784 -3.61 -72.11 -62.84
CA LEU A 784 -2.49 -72.97 -62.47
C LEU A 784 -1.53 -72.28 -61.49
N GLY A 785 -1.21 -70.99 -61.72
CA GLY A 785 -0.34 -70.23 -60.84
C GLY A 785 -0.91 -70.05 -59.43
N VAL A 786 -2.21 -69.77 -59.32
CA VAL A 786 -2.91 -69.72 -58.02
C VAL A 786 -2.91 -71.08 -57.34
N ALA A 787 -3.24 -72.16 -58.06
CA ALA A 787 -3.21 -73.52 -57.52
C ALA A 787 -1.82 -73.93 -57.02
N GLN A 788 -0.75 -73.55 -57.74
CA GLN A 788 0.64 -73.81 -57.33
C GLN A 788 1.04 -73.01 -56.08
N ALA A 789 0.63 -71.74 -55.98
CA ALA A 789 0.87 -70.91 -54.79
C ALA A 789 0.12 -71.46 -53.57
N MET A 790 -1.16 -71.82 -53.72
CA MET A 790 -1.97 -72.41 -52.64
C MET A 790 -1.42 -73.76 -52.16
N ARG A 791 -0.92 -74.61 -53.07
CA ARG A 791 -0.25 -75.86 -52.70
C ARG A 791 0.99 -75.60 -51.85
N GLN A 792 1.81 -74.64 -52.25
CA GLN A 792 3.05 -74.31 -51.54
C GLN A 792 2.78 -73.60 -50.21
N GLY A 793 1.66 -72.88 -50.11
CA GLY A 793 1.12 -72.35 -48.86
C GLY A 793 0.40 -73.38 -47.98
N GLY A 794 0.45 -74.67 -48.31
CA GLY A 794 -0.10 -75.73 -47.45
C GLY A 794 -1.62 -75.97 -47.58
N CYS A 795 -2.30 -75.35 -48.53
CA CYS A 795 -3.74 -75.57 -48.75
C CYS A 795 -4.01 -76.98 -49.30
N VAL A 796 -5.06 -77.62 -48.81
CA VAL A 796 -5.46 -78.97 -49.21
C VAL A 796 -6.13 -78.94 -50.59
N GLY A 797 -5.62 -79.72 -51.53
CA GLY A 797 -6.03 -79.65 -52.94
C GLY A 797 -7.52 -79.95 -53.23
N GLN A 798 -8.21 -80.66 -52.34
CA GLN A 798 -9.65 -80.93 -52.45
C GLN A 798 -10.49 -79.65 -52.26
N GLU A 799 -10.06 -78.77 -51.35
CA GLU A 799 -10.77 -77.54 -51.01
C GLU A 799 -10.39 -76.39 -51.96
N VAL A 800 -9.16 -76.43 -52.50
CA VAL A 800 -8.66 -75.50 -53.52
C VAL A 800 -9.46 -75.55 -54.82
N ALA A 801 -10.06 -76.69 -55.17
CA ALA A 801 -10.92 -76.81 -56.34
C ALA A 801 -12.10 -75.81 -56.31
N GLY A 802 -12.72 -75.65 -55.13
CA GLY A 802 -13.82 -74.70 -54.92
C GLY A 802 -13.34 -73.26 -54.99
N ALA A 803 -12.19 -72.97 -54.37
CA ALA A 803 -11.57 -71.65 -54.40
C ALA A 803 -11.19 -71.20 -55.82
N LEU A 804 -10.63 -72.10 -56.65
CA LEU A 804 -10.32 -71.80 -58.05
C LEU A 804 -11.59 -71.51 -58.85
N LYS A 805 -12.67 -72.26 -58.61
CA LYS A 805 -13.99 -71.98 -59.22
C LYS A 805 -14.52 -70.59 -58.81
N ALA A 806 -14.35 -70.22 -57.55
CA ALA A 806 -14.78 -68.94 -57.02
C ALA A 806 -13.96 -67.75 -57.55
N ALA A 807 -12.68 -67.95 -57.87
CA ALA A 807 -11.77 -66.91 -58.36
C ALA A 807 -11.76 -66.74 -59.88
N PHE A 808 -11.82 -67.83 -60.65
CA PHE A 808 -11.69 -67.82 -62.12
C PHE A 808 -13.00 -68.15 -62.86
N GLY A 809 -14.06 -68.49 -62.12
CA GLY A 809 -15.35 -68.88 -62.68
C GLY A 809 -15.49 -70.38 -62.93
N GLY A 810 -16.56 -70.75 -63.62
CA GLY A 810 -17.00 -72.14 -63.80
C GLY A 810 -16.42 -72.87 -65.01
N ASP A 811 -15.14 -72.72 -65.36
CA ASP A 811 -14.52 -73.54 -66.41
C ASP A 811 -13.92 -74.81 -65.80
N ALA A 812 -14.64 -75.93 -65.94
CA ALA A 812 -14.22 -77.23 -65.43
C ALA A 812 -12.86 -77.70 -66.00
N GLY A 813 -12.53 -77.34 -67.24
CA GLY A 813 -11.29 -77.71 -67.89
C GLY A 813 -10.10 -76.96 -67.34
N GLN A 814 -10.23 -75.65 -67.14
CA GLN A 814 -9.19 -74.82 -66.53
C GLN A 814 -8.91 -75.22 -65.08
N ILE A 815 -9.94 -75.51 -64.28
CA ILE A 815 -9.78 -75.97 -62.90
C ILE A 815 -9.15 -77.36 -62.86
N ALA A 816 -9.61 -78.29 -63.71
CA ALA A 816 -9.00 -79.63 -63.80
C ALA A 816 -7.52 -79.58 -64.20
N SER A 817 -7.17 -78.75 -65.19
CA SER A 817 -5.78 -78.54 -65.62
C SER A 817 -4.92 -77.96 -64.49
N ALA A 818 -5.44 -76.97 -63.76
CA ALA A 818 -4.76 -76.35 -62.64
C ALA A 818 -4.53 -77.34 -61.48
N LEU A 819 -5.54 -78.13 -61.12
CA LEU A 819 -5.43 -79.17 -60.08
C LEU A 819 -4.47 -80.29 -60.48
N GLN A 820 -4.51 -80.74 -61.73
CA GLN A 820 -3.57 -81.73 -62.25
C GLN A 820 -2.13 -81.18 -62.23
N GLY A 821 -1.93 -79.96 -62.73
CA GLY A 821 -0.60 -79.34 -62.84
C GLY A 821 0.01 -78.91 -61.50
N ALA A 822 -0.81 -78.51 -60.53
CA ALA A 822 -0.34 -78.16 -59.19
C ALA A 822 -0.23 -79.39 -58.29
N TYR A 823 -1.28 -80.19 -58.13
CA TYR A 823 -1.32 -81.26 -57.11
C TYR A 823 -1.00 -82.66 -57.66
N GLY A 824 -0.92 -82.83 -58.99
CA GLY A 824 -0.67 -84.14 -59.60
C GLY A 824 -1.84 -85.13 -59.46
N PHE A 825 -3.05 -84.64 -59.17
CA PHE A 825 -4.22 -85.50 -59.01
C PHE A 825 -4.59 -86.23 -60.31
N GLY A 826 -4.98 -87.50 -60.17
CA GLY A 826 -5.44 -88.30 -61.30
C GLY A 826 -6.86 -87.92 -61.75
N ALA A 827 -7.21 -88.26 -62.99
CA ALA A 827 -8.50 -87.90 -63.60
C ALA A 827 -9.73 -88.30 -62.76
N TYR A 828 -9.73 -89.48 -62.13
CA TYR A 828 -10.84 -89.90 -61.26
C TYR A 828 -10.96 -89.06 -59.97
N GLN A 829 -9.84 -88.62 -59.40
CA GLN A 829 -9.84 -87.76 -58.21
C GLN A 829 -10.38 -86.37 -58.55
N ILE A 830 -9.91 -85.79 -59.67
CA ILE A 830 -10.38 -84.49 -60.16
C ILE A 830 -11.86 -84.55 -60.54
N ARG A 831 -12.33 -85.65 -61.15
CA ARG A 831 -13.77 -85.86 -61.44
C ARG A 831 -14.59 -85.73 -60.16
N GLY A 832 -14.15 -86.38 -59.07
CA GLY A 832 -14.80 -86.31 -57.77
C GLY A 832 -14.84 -84.89 -57.21
N MET A 833 -13.71 -84.18 -57.25
CA MET A 833 -13.61 -82.79 -56.77
C MET A 833 -14.49 -81.84 -57.58
N LEU A 834 -14.46 -81.92 -58.91
CA LEU A 834 -15.31 -81.10 -59.79
C LEU A 834 -16.81 -81.36 -59.56
N GLY A 835 -17.18 -82.63 -59.37
CA GLY A 835 -18.57 -82.98 -59.03
C GLY A 835 -18.99 -82.42 -57.67
N GLN A 836 -18.11 -82.47 -56.66
CA GLN A 836 -18.37 -81.93 -55.32
C GLN A 836 -18.57 -80.41 -55.30
N ILE A 837 -17.87 -79.68 -56.16
CA ILE A 837 -18.04 -78.24 -56.31
C ILE A 837 -19.14 -77.87 -57.32
N GLY A 838 -19.95 -78.83 -57.76
CA GLY A 838 -21.19 -78.61 -58.50
C GLY A 838 -21.05 -78.48 -60.02
N PHE A 839 -20.01 -79.07 -60.63
CA PHE A 839 -20.00 -79.29 -62.08
C PHE A 839 -20.83 -80.51 -62.46
N ASP A 840 -21.64 -80.39 -63.50
CA ASP A 840 -22.42 -81.52 -63.99
C ASP A 840 -21.55 -82.52 -64.79
N PRO A 841 -22.00 -83.78 -64.93
CA PRO A 841 -21.23 -84.81 -65.63
C PRO A 841 -20.87 -84.44 -67.08
N ASN A 842 -21.71 -83.68 -67.80
CA ASN A 842 -21.42 -83.28 -69.17
C ASN A 842 -20.32 -82.21 -69.21
N GLN A 843 -20.36 -81.23 -68.30
CA GLN A 843 -19.31 -80.22 -68.16
C GLN A 843 -17.96 -80.87 -67.82
N ILE A 844 -17.95 -81.84 -66.90
CA ILE A 844 -16.73 -82.58 -66.53
C ILE A 844 -16.27 -83.46 -67.70
N GLY A 845 -17.20 -84.14 -68.38
CA GLY A 845 -16.92 -85.01 -69.52
C GLY A 845 -16.30 -84.26 -70.70
N GLN A 846 -16.85 -83.09 -71.06
CA GLN A 846 -16.32 -82.23 -72.13
C GLN A 846 -14.94 -81.68 -71.75
N ALA A 847 -14.80 -81.11 -70.55
CA ALA A 847 -13.52 -80.64 -70.03
C ALA A 847 -12.42 -81.71 -70.07
N PHE A 848 -12.75 -82.94 -69.68
CA PHE A 848 -11.81 -84.06 -69.65
C PHE A 848 -11.44 -84.56 -71.05
N GLN A 849 -12.37 -84.45 -72.01
CA GLN A 849 -12.10 -84.78 -73.41
C GLN A 849 -11.06 -83.83 -74.01
N GLU A 850 -11.16 -82.54 -73.70
CA GLU A 850 -10.23 -81.50 -74.16
C GLU A 850 -8.83 -81.63 -73.55
N LEU A 851 -8.73 -82.07 -72.29
CA LEU A 851 -7.44 -82.28 -71.61
C LEU A 851 -6.65 -83.49 -72.15
N GLY A 852 -7.31 -84.46 -72.80
CA GLY A 852 -6.64 -85.59 -73.45
C GLY A 852 -6.07 -86.66 -72.49
N GLY A 853 -5.37 -87.66 -73.03
CA GLY A 853 -4.68 -88.71 -72.24
C GLY A 853 -5.62 -89.52 -71.33
N ASP A 854 -5.23 -89.71 -70.07
CA ASP A 854 -6.00 -90.44 -69.06
C ASP A 854 -7.34 -89.74 -68.72
N PHE A 855 -7.45 -88.41 -68.89
CA PHE A 855 -8.69 -87.66 -68.69
C PHE A 855 -9.72 -87.99 -69.79
N ALA A 856 -9.28 -88.09 -71.05
CA ALA A 856 -10.15 -88.50 -72.15
C ALA A 856 -10.67 -89.95 -72.00
N GLN A 857 -9.95 -90.81 -71.27
CA GLN A 857 -10.44 -92.17 -70.94
C GLN A 857 -11.55 -92.12 -69.87
N VAL A 858 -11.40 -91.28 -68.84
CA VAL A 858 -12.44 -91.06 -67.82
C VAL A 858 -13.65 -90.31 -68.38
N SER A 859 -13.44 -89.40 -69.35
CA SER A 859 -14.52 -88.72 -70.09
C SER A 859 -15.46 -89.71 -70.79
N LYS A 860 -14.91 -90.74 -71.46
CA LYS A 860 -15.69 -91.77 -72.15
C LYS A 860 -16.61 -92.55 -71.21
N SER A 861 -16.21 -92.79 -69.96
CA SER A 861 -17.09 -93.45 -68.98
C SER A 861 -18.14 -92.51 -68.40
N ILE A 862 -17.82 -91.23 -68.21
CA ILE A 862 -18.77 -90.21 -67.75
C ILE A 862 -19.88 -89.97 -68.79
N LEU A 863 -19.50 -89.78 -70.07
CA LEU A 863 -20.44 -89.48 -71.16
C LEU A 863 -21.27 -90.70 -71.58
N HIS A 864 -20.73 -91.91 -71.42
CA HIS A 864 -21.46 -93.15 -71.70
C HIS A 864 -22.47 -93.50 -70.58
N ASP A 865 -22.19 -93.15 -69.32
CA ASP A 865 -23.14 -93.30 -68.21
C ASP A 865 -24.28 -92.26 -68.30
N SER A 866 -24.03 -91.04 -68.78
CA SER A 866 -25.07 -90.01 -68.98
C SER A 866 -26.05 -90.33 -70.11
N ASP A 867 -25.61 -91.01 -71.17
CA ASP A 867 -26.47 -91.47 -72.28
C ASP A 867 -27.36 -92.68 -71.90
N SER A 868 -27.01 -93.41 -70.83
CA SER A 868 -27.77 -94.59 -70.36
C SER A 868 -28.98 -94.27 -69.46
N PHE A 869 -29.10 -93.03 -68.99
CA PHE A 869 -30.21 -92.56 -68.13
C PHE A 869 -31.30 -91.76 -68.87
N SER A 870 -31.10 -91.44 -70.16
CA SER A 870 -32.11 -90.74 -71.00
C SER A 870 -33.14 -91.66 -71.66
N GLY A 871 -33.24 -92.92 -71.24
CA GLY A 871 -34.20 -93.85 -71.80
C GLY A 871 -34.65 -94.92 -70.82
N PHE A 872 -35.64 -94.60 -69.98
CA PHE A 872 -36.85 -95.40 -69.77
C PHE A 872 -37.93 -94.51 -69.09
N PRO A 873 -39.22 -94.69 -69.43
CA PRO A 873 -40.33 -93.77 -69.12
C PRO A 873 -40.83 -93.83 -67.67
#